data_AF-A0A3N7ZVB3-F1
#
_entry.id   AF-A0A3N7ZVB3-F1
#
_cell.length_a   1.000
_cell.length_b   1.000
_cell.length_c   1.000
_cell.angle_alpha   90.00
_cell.angle_beta   90.00
_cell.angle_gamma   90.00
#
_symmetry.space_group_name_H-M   'P 1'
#
loop_
_entity.id
_entity.type
_entity.pdbx_description
1 polymer ?
#
loop_
_entity_poly.entity_id
_entity_poly.type
_entity_poly.pdbx_seq_one_letter_code
_entity_poly.pdbx_strand_id
1 'polypeptide(L)'
;MVARKPIRAVLLAAAIAAIAPAGYAGNTTDWIANTYGTLAAHVGNVARSMWVAPEGVIYTASMWDEYEGGVAIYQNGKSVGSIGTHSEFQGSAIAGNATSLFVALQPGNGYGSGAVGRYNRATRYRDKLIQVTTATNQPRIDVVTGLATAGSLLYASDFYGNRVRVFTTDGVWQRDITVSAPGALAVDGSGNVWVAQKSAGSIVEFSPAGALLNTIRLAAGSQPSALYFDAAAGQLLVGDEGPDMNIKRYTVSGRPALAGTFGVRGGYLDTTTGIKGQVGAQRFTRIAGIGKDTGGNLYVLNNPWGGSWDLGRNGATDIHAYSSAGSLRWALQSLNFEGIAAPDPVTDGSLFYSGTHVYSGTAGGTFVANTVDPFTYPSDPRINMNDTQRDEHFGLLTSVGANRILVAAGQNPPVYYFFHFNAANGYVAIPDGSIPGPAFNTTRRVSAGFSLDSKGGVWAGLDKTGAIYHYPLTGFDASGKPSWGPGVATPVPASIQPLTRIVYLADSDTMVLAQGVVGSTDWTSIGTRIEVYHGWSAGNTTKPNPVITLPHSGAKSIDAAGNHLFVGYWFSSSGPLWPNIDAFNLDTGNLDTTLVNASPATVDTSSAIDAMVSVRAYRRANGEYVVTKNNVKGNSITVYRWTP
;
A
#
# COMPACT_ATOMS: atom_id res chain seq x y z
N MET A 1 -10.74 73.86 20.95
CA MET A 1 -9.79 72.72 21.06
C MET A 1 -10.64 71.45 21.15
N VAL A 2 -10.20 70.33 20.58
CA VAL A 2 -10.91 69.02 20.43
C VAL A 2 -11.60 68.82 19.07
N ALA A 3 -11.37 67.63 18.49
CA ALA A 3 -11.95 67.02 17.27
C ALA A 3 -11.03 66.94 16.01
N ARG A 4 -9.82 66.36 16.12
CA ARG A 4 -9.05 65.90 14.94
C ARG A 4 -8.30 64.56 15.13
N LYS A 5 -8.71 63.71 16.08
CA LYS A 5 -8.03 62.42 16.36
C LYS A 5 -8.66 61.13 15.78
N PRO A 6 -9.97 61.00 15.47
CA PRO A 6 -10.48 59.71 15.01
C PRO A 6 -10.19 59.42 13.52
N ILE A 7 -10.12 60.45 12.67
CA ILE A 7 -9.97 60.27 11.21
C ILE A 7 -8.56 59.78 10.82
N ARG A 8 -7.51 60.20 11.54
CA ARG A 8 -6.14 59.75 11.27
C ARG A 8 -5.89 58.30 11.70
N ALA A 9 -6.54 57.83 12.76
CA ALA A 9 -6.45 56.43 13.19
C ALA A 9 -7.18 55.48 12.22
N VAL A 10 -8.34 55.90 11.71
CA VAL A 10 -9.11 55.13 10.71
C VAL A 10 -8.39 55.07 9.36
N LEU A 11 -7.80 56.19 8.89
CA LEU A 11 -7.00 56.20 7.66
C LEU A 11 -5.68 55.42 7.78
N LEU A 12 -5.06 55.42 8.96
CA LEU A 12 -3.86 54.61 9.22
C LEU A 12 -4.19 53.12 9.32
N ALA A 13 -5.33 52.74 9.93
CA ALA A 13 -5.80 51.36 9.96
C ALA A 13 -6.22 50.85 8.56
N ALA A 14 -6.86 51.69 7.75
CA ALA A 14 -7.18 51.37 6.36
C ALA A 14 -5.92 51.26 5.48
N ALA A 15 -4.90 52.09 5.71
CA ALA A 15 -3.61 51.98 5.05
C ALA A 15 -2.84 50.72 5.49
N ILE A 16 -2.85 50.36 6.79
CA ILE A 16 -2.24 49.12 7.27
C ILE A 16 -2.98 47.89 6.74
N ALA A 17 -4.31 47.93 6.59
CA ALA A 17 -5.08 46.86 5.95
C ALA A 17 -4.82 46.74 4.43
N ALA A 18 -4.43 47.84 3.77
CA ALA A 18 -4.06 47.85 2.35
C ALA A 18 -2.57 47.53 2.08
N ILE A 19 -1.72 47.58 3.12
CA ILE A 19 -0.26 47.31 3.05
C ILE A 19 0.09 46.00 3.81
N ALA A 20 -0.86 45.41 4.53
CA ALA A 20 -0.73 44.03 4.97
C ALA A 20 -0.56 43.17 3.70
N PRO A 21 0.51 42.37 3.57
CA PRO A 21 0.53 41.35 2.53
C PRO A 21 -0.78 40.57 2.68
N ALA A 22 -1.46 40.28 1.58
CA ALA A 22 -2.55 39.32 1.59
C ALA A 22 -2.01 38.10 2.33
N GLY A 23 -2.49 37.87 3.55
CA GLY A 23 -2.07 36.72 4.32
C GLY A 23 -2.62 35.54 3.55
N TYR A 24 -1.79 34.93 2.70
CA TYR A 24 -2.13 33.70 2.01
C TYR A 24 -2.70 32.77 3.08
N ALA A 25 -3.95 32.35 2.92
CA ALA A 25 -4.55 31.41 3.83
C ALA A 25 -3.65 30.17 3.84
N GLY A 26 -2.96 29.93 4.96
CA GLY A 26 -2.05 28.80 5.08
C GLY A 26 -2.81 27.49 4.83
N ASN A 27 -2.16 26.53 4.19
CA ASN A 27 -2.74 25.21 4.06
C ASN A 27 -2.77 24.49 5.42
N THR A 28 -3.61 23.47 5.54
CA THR A 28 -3.49 22.46 6.61
C THR A 28 -2.77 21.23 6.06
N THR A 29 -2.15 20.45 6.95
CA THR A 29 -1.43 19.22 6.60
C THR A 29 -1.91 18.09 7.47
N ASP A 30 -2.11 16.95 6.81
CA ASP A 30 -2.64 15.76 7.42
C ASP A 30 -2.09 14.50 6.73
N TRP A 31 -2.46 13.32 7.18
CA TRP A 31 -2.04 12.05 6.57
C TRP A 31 -3.14 10.98 6.60
N ILE A 32 -2.99 9.99 5.72
CA ILE A 32 -3.77 8.74 5.71
C ILE A 32 -2.85 7.53 5.45
N ALA A 33 -3.38 6.32 5.59
CA ALA A 33 -2.77 5.04 5.22
C ALA A 33 -1.61 4.53 6.10
N ASN A 34 -1.25 5.25 7.17
CA ASN A 34 -0.43 4.71 8.26
C ASN A 34 -1.03 5.15 9.60
N THR A 35 -0.97 4.28 10.62
CA THR A 35 -1.47 4.62 11.96
C THR A 35 -0.82 5.89 12.51
N TYR A 36 0.45 6.14 12.17
CA TYR A 36 1.19 7.31 12.62
C TYR A 36 1.75 8.11 11.44
N GLY A 37 1.70 9.43 11.55
CA GLY A 37 2.13 10.33 10.47
C GLY A 37 3.62 10.66 10.51
N THR A 38 4.33 10.38 11.61
CA THR A 38 5.76 10.72 11.77
C THR A 38 6.65 9.49 11.53
N LEU A 39 7.82 9.70 10.94
CA LEU A 39 8.80 8.63 10.71
C LEU A 39 9.24 7.94 12.00
N ALA A 40 9.33 8.66 13.11
CA ALA A 40 9.78 8.06 14.38
C ALA A 40 8.77 7.05 14.96
N ALA A 41 7.50 7.13 14.56
CA ALA A 41 6.43 6.29 15.12
C ALA A 41 5.76 5.39 14.08
N HIS A 42 6.04 5.58 12.78
CA HIS A 42 5.33 4.90 11.70
C HIS A 42 5.37 3.38 11.82
N VAL A 43 4.34 2.75 11.27
CA VAL A 43 4.28 1.30 11.14
C VAL A 43 5.02 0.90 9.86
N GLY A 44 5.91 -0.09 9.99
CA GLY A 44 6.66 -0.66 8.88
C GLY A 44 5.77 -1.40 7.88
N ASN A 45 6.15 -1.35 6.62
CA ASN A 45 5.46 -1.90 5.48
C ASN A 45 5.62 -3.42 5.34
N VAL A 46 4.61 -4.05 4.71
CA VAL A 46 4.58 -5.45 4.24
C VAL A 46 5.20 -6.43 5.25
N ALA A 47 4.72 -6.40 6.50
CA ALA A 47 4.99 -7.46 7.46
C ALA A 47 4.37 -8.77 6.96
N ARG A 48 5.19 -9.80 6.72
CA ARG A 48 4.75 -11.09 6.15
C ARG A 48 4.77 -12.25 7.16
N SER A 49 5.42 -12.03 8.29
CA SER A 49 5.40 -12.94 9.43
C SER A 49 5.57 -12.17 10.73
N MET A 50 5.12 -12.77 11.84
CA MET A 50 5.11 -12.14 13.14
C MET A 50 5.43 -13.14 14.24
N TRP A 51 6.23 -12.72 15.22
CA TRP A 51 6.43 -13.42 16.48
C TRP A 51 6.11 -12.49 17.64
N VAL A 52 5.38 -13.01 18.64
CA VAL A 52 5.00 -12.28 19.84
C VAL A 52 5.76 -12.88 21.01
N ALA A 53 6.54 -12.04 21.69
CA ALA A 53 7.23 -12.42 22.91
C ALA A 53 6.25 -12.51 24.09
N PRO A 54 6.52 -13.34 25.11
CA PRO A 54 5.64 -13.49 26.27
C PRO A 54 5.28 -12.16 26.97
N GLU A 55 6.20 -11.20 26.99
CA GLU A 55 6.01 -9.86 27.55
C GLU A 55 5.21 -8.89 26.66
N GLY A 56 4.65 -9.35 25.55
CA GLY A 56 3.81 -8.56 24.65
C GLY A 56 4.56 -7.67 23.66
N VAL A 57 5.85 -7.92 23.45
CA VAL A 57 6.62 -7.30 22.35
C VAL A 57 6.36 -8.08 21.07
N ILE A 58 6.03 -7.36 20.00
CA ILE A 58 5.74 -7.90 18.68
C ILE A 58 6.93 -7.63 17.77
N TYR A 59 7.38 -8.66 17.08
CA TYR A 59 8.40 -8.57 16.05
C TYR A 59 7.79 -9.00 14.72
N THR A 60 7.87 -8.15 13.71
CA THR A 60 7.41 -8.49 12.35
C THR A 60 8.58 -8.51 11.39
N ALA A 61 8.58 -9.44 10.44
CA ALA A 61 9.58 -9.46 9.37
C ALA A 61 8.94 -9.05 8.04
N SER A 62 9.63 -8.17 7.31
CA SER A 62 9.28 -7.72 5.97
C SER A 62 10.48 -7.86 5.03
N MET A 63 10.24 -7.90 3.72
CA MET A 63 11.32 -7.85 2.75
C MET A 63 11.85 -6.42 2.57
N TRP A 64 10.95 -5.44 2.61
CA TRP A 64 11.29 -4.07 2.27
C TRP A 64 10.47 -3.06 3.08
N ASP A 65 11.17 -2.06 3.59
CA ASP A 65 10.64 -0.84 4.16
C ASP A 65 11.73 0.25 4.04
N GLU A 66 11.44 1.46 3.54
CA GLU A 66 12.51 2.44 3.34
C GLU A 66 13.20 2.92 4.63
N TYR A 67 12.52 2.98 5.78
CA TYR A 67 13.03 3.66 6.99
C TYR A 67 12.86 2.91 8.31
N GLU A 68 11.92 1.98 8.44
CA GLU A 68 11.77 1.12 9.61
C GLU A 68 12.77 -0.05 9.57
N GLY A 69 13.28 -0.45 8.39
CA GLY A 69 14.12 -1.65 8.26
C GLY A 69 13.28 -2.95 8.16
N GLY A 70 13.94 -4.11 8.05
CA GLY A 70 13.24 -5.34 7.69
C GLY A 70 12.70 -6.19 8.86
N VAL A 71 13.03 -5.83 10.10
CA VAL A 71 12.32 -6.33 11.30
C VAL A 71 11.88 -5.16 12.17
N ALA A 72 10.57 -4.88 12.19
CA ALA A 72 9.98 -3.84 13.02
C ALA A 72 9.56 -4.41 14.39
N ILE A 73 9.66 -3.58 15.44
CA ILE A 73 9.37 -3.95 16.82
C ILE A 73 8.27 -3.05 17.38
N TYR A 74 7.21 -3.65 17.88
CA TYR A 74 6.10 -2.93 18.50
C TYR A 74 5.83 -3.39 19.92
N GLN A 75 5.38 -2.48 20.77
CA GLN A 75 4.84 -2.82 22.08
C GLN A 75 3.77 -1.82 22.47
N ASN A 76 2.66 -2.29 23.05
CA ASN A 76 1.54 -1.45 23.49
C ASN A 76 1.03 -0.50 22.40
N GLY A 77 0.97 -1.00 21.15
CA GLY A 77 0.50 -0.24 20.00
C GLY A 77 1.45 0.88 19.55
N LYS A 78 2.76 0.80 19.80
CA LYS A 78 3.75 1.81 19.36
C LYS A 78 4.99 1.14 18.79
N SER A 79 5.65 1.76 17.81
CA SER A 79 7.01 1.36 17.41
C SER A 79 7.96 1.60 18.58
N VAL A 80 8.85 0.63 18.83
CA VAL A 80 9.95 0.70 19.80
C VAL A 80 11.31 0.47 19.11
N GLY A 81 11.32 0.58 17.78
CA GLY A 81 12.48 0.50 16.91
C GLY A 81 12.51 -0.78 16.07
N SER A 82 13.69 -1.06 15.51
CA SER A 82 13.82 -2.10 14.49
C SER A 82 15.19 -2.76 14.47
N ILE A 83 15.32 -3.78 13.61
CA ILE A 83 16.53 -4.57 13.38
C ILE A 83 16.75 -4.71 11.86
N GLY A 84 18.02 -4.55 11.46
CA GLY A 84 18.48 -4.79 10.10
C GLY A 84 18.03 -3.72 9.09
N THR A 85 18.44 -3.91 7.84
CA THR A 85 18.13 -2.96 6.75
C THR A 85 17.01 -3.50 5.86
N HIS A 86 16.48 -2.65 4.97
CA HIS A 86 15.66 -3.11 3.86
C HIS A 86 16.42 -4.14 3.00
N SER A 87 15.70 -5.11 2.41
CA SER A 87 16.26 -6.24 1.65
C SER A 87 17.19 -7.20 2.41
N GLU A 88 17.32 -7.10 3.74
CA GLU A 88 18.08 -8.10 4.51
C GLU A 88 17.28 -9.40 4.70
N PHE A 89 15.96 -9.31 4.82
CA PHE A 89 15.09 -10.43 5.23
C PHE A 89 14.13 -10.88 4.12
N GLN A 90 13.75 -12.17 4.12
CA GLN A 90 12.68 -12.68 3.26
C GLN A 90 11.30 -12.12 3.66
N GLY A 91 11.13 -11.85 4.96
CA GLY A 91 9.84 -11.54 5.58
C GLY A 91 8.97 -12.77 5.85
N SER A 92 9.24 -13.91 5.21
CA SER A 92 8.41 -15.12 5.24
C SER A 92 8.36 -15.87 6.57
N ALA A 93 9.38 -15.74 7.42
CA ALA A 93 9.43 -16.46 8.69
C ALA A 93 10.25 -15.72 9.76
N ILE A 94 9.68 -15.70 10.95
CA ILE A 94 10.30 -15.19 12.17
C ILE A 94 9.86 -16.05 13.37
N ALA A 95 10.79 -16.30 14.28
CA ALA A 95 10.53 -16.89 15.59
C ALA A 95 11.48 -16.29 16.63
N GLY A 96 11.25 -16.54 17.90
CA GLY A 96 12.12 -16.03 18.96
C GLY A 96 12.07 -16.88 20.22
N ASN A 97 12.94 -16.54 21.16
CA ASN A 97 12.94 -17.06 22.52
C ASN A 97 13.26 -15.93 23.51
N ALA A 98 13.64 -16.25 24.75
CA ALA A 98 13.92 -15.26 25.77
C ALA A 98 14.99 -14.23 25.34
N THR A 99 16.04 -14.65 24.62
CA THR A 99 17.22 -13.82 24.33
C THR A 99 17.44 -13.52 22.84
N SER A 100 16.87 -14.32 21.94
CA SER A 100 17.17 -14.28 20.51
C SER A 100 15.92 -14.25 19.64
N LEU A 101 16.05 -13.62 18.48
CA LEU A 101 15.17 -13.78 17.32
C LEU A 101 15.88 -14.59 16.25
N PHE A 102 15.09 -15.33 15.48
CA PHE A 102 15.52 -16.09 14.30
C PHE A 102 14.68 -15.62 13.14
N VAL A 103 15.31 -15.12 12.08
CA VAL A 103 14.62 -14.47 10.97
C VAL A 103 15.17 -14.99 9.65
N ALA A 104 14.28 -15.36 8.71
CA ALA A 104 14.67 -15.79 7.37
C ALA A 104 15.30 -14.64 6.57
N LEU A 105 16.46 -14.89 5.97
CA LEU A 105 17.28 -13.89 5.25
C LEU A 105 17.06 -13.97 3.74
N GLN A 106 17.08 -12.81 3.05
CA GLN A 106 17.18 -12.78 1.58
C GLN A 106 18.44 -13.52 1.12
N PRO A 107 18.50 -13.97 -0.14
CA PRO A 107 19.73 -14.51 -0.68
C PRO A 107 20.90 -13.53 -0.56
N GLY A 108 22.03 -14.01 -0.07
CA GLY A 108 23.24 -13.21 0.15
C GLY A 108 24.47 -13.79 -0.54
N ASN A 109 25.38 -12.91 -0.97
CA ASN A 109 26.59 -13.31 -1.71
C ASN A 109 27.47 -14.34 -0.97
N GLY A 110 27.43 -14.38 0.37
CA GLY A 110 28.25 -15.28 1.18
C GLY A 110 27.58 -16.61 1.56
N TYR A 111 26.26 -16.75 1.39
CA TYR A 111 25.51 -17.91 1.88
C TYR A 111 24.41 -18.41 0.94
N GLY A 112 24.23 -17.77 -0.22
CA GLY A 112 23.19 -18.14 -1.17
C GLY A 112 21.80 -17.91 -0.58
N SER A 113 20.85 -18.80 -0.85
CA SER A 113 19.46 -18.69 -0.39
C SER A 113 19.20 -19.54 0.87
N GLY A 114 18.06 -19.31 1.52
CA GLY A 114 17.58 -20.12 2.66
C GLY A 114 18.52 -20.16 3.87
N ALA A 115 19.01 -18.99 4.26
CA ALA A 115 19.68 -18.78 5.54
C ALA A 115 18.72 -18.17 6.58
N VAL A 116 19.03 -18.39 7.86
CA VAL A 116 18.37 -17.77 9.00
C VAL A 116 19.41 -17.01 9.81
N GLY A 117 19.14 -15.75 10.12
CA GLY A 117 19.94 -14.94 11.02
C GLY A 117 19.44 -15.07 12.45
N ARG A 118 20.34 -15.24 13.42
CA ARG A 118 20.04 -15.10 14.85
C ARG A 118 20.43 -13.70 15.30
N TYR A 119 19.48 -12.98 15.90
CA TYR A 119 19.68 -11.64 16.42
C TYR A 119 19.45 -11.63 17.92
N ASN A 120 20.32 -10.96 18.66
CA ASN A 120 20.09 -10.73 20.08
C ASN A 120 18.96 -9.71 20.27
N ARG A 121 17.97 -10.03 21.11
CA ARG A 121 16.79 -9.18 21.32
C ARG A 121 17.12 -7.84 21.97
N ALA A 122 18.14 -7.79 22.82
CA ALA A 122 18.56 -6.58 23.54
C ALA A 122 19.48 -5.71 22.69
N THR A 123 20.54 -6.30 22.11
CA THR A 123 21.54 -5.54 21.36
C THR A 123 21.20 -5.34 19.89
N ARG A 124 20.22 -6.10 19.37
CA ARG A 124 19.76 -6.05 17.97
C ARG A 124 20.80 -6.49 16.93
N TYR A 125 21.96 -6.99 17.37
CA TYR A 125 22.99 -7.48 16.46
C TYR A 125 22.75 -8.92 16.04
N ARG A 126 23.04 -9.20 14.77
CA ARG A 126 23.14 -10.57 14.28
C ARG A 126 24.41 -11.23 14.81
N ASP A 127 24.27 -12.30 15.58
CA ASP A 127 25.40 -13.04 16.17
C ASP A 127 25.59 -14.43 15.56
N LYS A 128 24.62 -14.94 14.79
CA LYS A 128 24.72 -16.22 14.09
C LYS A 128 24.07 -16.17 12.72
N LEU A 129 24.61 -16.96 11.81
CA LEU A 129 23.97 -17.36 10.55
C LEU A 129 23.83 -18.88 10.54
N ILE A 130 22.63 -19.36 10.22
CA ILE A 130 22.27 -20.78 10.18
C ILE A 130 21.80 -21.10 8.77
N GLN A 131 22.54 -21.97 8.08
CA GLN A 131 22.20 -22.36 6.72
C GLN A 131 21.17 -23.49 6.74
N VAL A 132 19.95 -23.21 6.29
CA VAL A 132 18.85 -24.18 6.29
C VAL A 132 18.87 -25.01 5.01
N THR A 133 19.02 -24.38 3.85
CA THR A 133 18.99 -25.07 2.56
C THR A 133 20.38 -25.18 1.93
N THR A 134 20.53 -26.07 0.95
CA THR A 134 21.70 -26.08 0.04
C THR A 134 21.45 -25.29 -1.24
N ALA A 135 20.22 -24.81 -1.49
CA ALA A 135 19.90 -23.97 -2.63
C ALA A 135 20.61 -22.61 -2.56
N THR A 136 21.33 -22.24 -3.62
CA THR A 136 22.18 -21.04 -3.62
C THR A 136 21.63 -19.86 -4.42
N ASN A 137 20.60 -20.04 -5.26
CA ASN A 137 20.12 -19.00 -6.17
C ASN A 137 18.59 -19.01 -6.37
N GLN A 138 17.84 -18.64 -5.33
CA GLN A 138 16.39 -18.45 -5.36
C GLN A 138 16.02 -17.00 -4.97
N PRO A 139 16.34 -16.01 -5.82
CA PRO A 139 16.00 -14.62 -5.53
C PRO A 139 14.49 -14.40 -5.58
N ARG A 140 13.98 -13.59 -4.63
CA ARG A 140 12.57 -13.15 -4.58
C ARG A 140 11.54 -14.30 -4.44
N ILE A 141 11.95 -15.43 -3.86
CA ILE A 141 11.05 -16.51 -3.49
C ILE A 141 11.33 -16.94 -2.05
N ASP A 142 10.30 -17.36 -1.33
CA ASP A 142 10.43 -17.86 0.04
C ASP A 142 11.06 -19.25 0.04
N VAL A 143 12.23 -19.38 0.65
CA VAL A 143 12.90 -20.67 0.82
C VAL A 143 12.72 -21.21 2.23
N VAL A 144 12.80 -20.31 3.21
CA VAL A 144 12.47 -20.61 4.60
C VAL A 144 11.07 -20.05 4.86
N THR A 145 10.09 -20.93 4.97
CA THR A 145 8.65 -20.59 4.97
C THR A 145 7.99 -20.72 6.35
N GLY A 146 8.77 -21.09 7.37
CA GLY A 146 8.30 -21.22 8.73
C GLY A 146 9.46 -21.43 9.69
N LEU A 147 9.35 -20.82 10.87
CA LEU A 147 10.30 -20.95 11.96
C LEU A 147 9.55 -21.17 13.27
N ALA A 148 10.08 -22.02 14.14
CA ALA A 148 9.60 -22.18 15.50
C ALA A 148 10.76 -22.53 16.44
N THR A 149 10.62 -22.18 17.72
CA THR A 149 11.60 -22.49 18.76
C THR A 149 10.93 -23.32 19.86
N ALA A 150 11.68 -24.28 20.43
CA ALA A 150 11.25 -25.00 21.63
C ALA A 150 12.48 -25.45 22.42
N GLY A 151 12.58 -25.02 23.68
CA GLY A 151 13.78 -25.26 24.50
C GLY A 151 15.04 -24.75 23.80
N SER A 152 16.00 -25.65 23.58
CA SER A 152 17.27 -25.37 22.90
C SER A 152 17.23 -25.61 21.38
N LEU A 153 16.06 -25.84 20.79
CA LEU A 153 15.91 -26.20 19.39
C LEU A 153 15.28 -25.07 18.55
N LEU A 154 15.73 -25.01 17.30
CA LEU A 154 15.16 -24.23 16.21
C LEU A 154 14.67 -25.19 15.12
N TYR A 155 13.42 -25.02 14.71
CA TYR A 155 12.79 -25.75 13.61
C TYR A 155 12.65 -24.79 12.43
N ALA A 156 13.06 -25.22 11.24
CA ALA A 156 12.99 -24.41 10.02
C ALA A 156 12.40 -25.20 8.86
N SER A 157 11.34 -24.69 8.25
CA SER A 157 10.76 -25.24 7.02
C SER A 157 11.67 -24.93 5.84
N ASP A 158 12.23 -25.96 5.22
CA ASP A 158 12.98 -25.88 3.95
C ASP A 158 12.01 -26.26 2.83
N PHE A 159 11.37 -25.24 2.23
CA PHE A 159 10.24 -25.43 1.32
C PHE A 159 10.60 -26.34 0.13
N TYR A 160 11.70 -26.01 -0.56
CA TYR A 160 12.19 -26.77 -1.72
C TYR A 160 12.87 -28.07 -1.33
N GLY A 161 13.44 -28.14 -0.13
CA GLY A 161 13.99 -29.37 0.41
C GLY A 161 12.93 -30.39 0.83
N ASN A 162 11.64 -30.02 0.84
CA ASN A 162 10.54 -30.87 1.32
C ASN A 162 10.83 -31.50 2.68
N ARG A 163 11.25 -30.65 3.63
CA ARG A 163 11.60 -31.06 4.98
C ARG A 163 11.50 -29.92 5.98
N VAL A 164 11.31 -30.28 7.25
CA VAL A 164 11.65 -29.41 8.38
C VAL A 164 13.02 -29.81 8.89
N ARG A 165 13.93 -28.85 9.00
CA ARG A 165 15.26 -29.06 9.57
C ARG A 165 15.28 -28.61 11.02
N VAL A 166 15.89 -29.41 11.88
CA VAL A 166 16.00 -29.14 13.30
C VAL A 166 17.45 -28.86 13.64
N PHE A 167 17.69 -27.73 14.28
CA PHE A 167 18.99 -27.28 14.75
C PHE A 167 18.92 -27.03 16.25
N THR A 168 20.06 -27.00 16.93
CA THR A 168 20.14 -26.25 18.19
C THR A 168 19.99 -24.75 17.90
N THR A 169 19.63 -23.96 18.91
CA THR A 169 19.60 -22.50 18.81
C THR A 169 20.97 -21.88 18.51
N ASP A 170 22.06 -22.65 18.64
CA ASP A 170 23.43 -22.28 18.24
C ASP A 170 23.78 -22.68 16.80
N GLY A 171 22.83 -23.25 16.06
CA GLY A 171 22.95 -23.60 14.65
C GLY A 171 23.53 -24.98 14.37
N VAL A 172 23.63 -25.87 15.36
CA VAL A 172 24.12 -27.23 15.15
C VAL A 172 22.98 -28.12 14.66
N TRP A 173 23.09 -28.64 13.45
CA TRP A 173 22.10 -29.56 12.88
C TRP A 173 21.89 -30.78 13.76
N GLN A 174 20.63 -31.17 13.94
CA GLN A 174 20.22 -32.32 14.76
C GLN A 174 19.59 -33.42 13.89
N ARG A 175 18.59 -33.08 13.09
CA ARG A 175 17.86 -34.02 12.22
C ARG A 175 17.04 -33.27 11.16
N ASP A 176 16.58 -34.02 10.16
CA ASP A 176 15.57 -33.59 9.20
C ASP A 176 14.29 -34.41 9.40
N ILE A 177 13.13 -33.79 9.18
CA ILE A 177 11.81 -34.43 9.16
C ILE A 177 11.24 -34.24 7.75
N THR A 178 10.99 -35.33 7.03
CA THR A 178 10.47 -35.28 5.66
C THR A 178 9.00 -34.85 5.64
N VAL A 179 8.69 -33.81 4.89
CA VAL A 179 7.31 -33.29 4.72
C VAL A 179 7.25 -32.44 3.45
N SER A 180 6.24 -32.67 2.60
CA SER A 180 6.09 -31.90 1.36
C SER A 180 5.69 -30.44 1.63
N ALA A 181 6.28 -29.51 0.88
CA ALA A 181 5.93 -28.09 0.85
C ALA A 181 5.63 -27.50 2.24
N PRO A 182 6.55 -27.64 3.23
CA PRO A 182 6.30 -27.18 4.59
C PRO A 182 6.17 -25.66 4.63
N GLY A 183 5.20 -25.15 5.39
CA GLY A 183 4.97 -23.73 5.63
C GLY A 183 5.20 -23.35 7.09
N ALA A 184 4.26 -22.61 7.68
CA ALA A 184 4.31 -22.21 9.08
C ALA A 184 4.43 -23.41 10.03
N LEU A 185 5.09 -23.15 11.16
CA LEU A 185 5.41 -24.14 12.19
C LEU A 185 4.88 -23.69 13.55
N ALA A 186 4.47 -24.67 14.36
CA ALA A 186 4.28 -24.50 15.80
C ALA A 186 4.80 -25.76 16.52
N VAL A 187 5.23 -25.61 17.77
CA VAL A 187 5.66 -26.74 18.61
C VAL A 187 4.76 -26.78 19.84
N ASP A 188 4.18 -27.94 20.13
CA ASP A 188 3.30 -28.11 21.28
C ASP A 188 4.06 -28.38 22.59
N GLY A 189 3.32 -28.46 23.70
CA GLY A 189 3.87 -28.71 25.04
C GLY A 189 4.54 -30.08 25.20
N SER A 190 4.31 -31.04 24.30
CA SER A 190 4.99 -32.34 24.27
C SER A 190 6.23 -32.33 23.37
N GLY A 191 6.52 -31.21 22.71
CA GLY A 191 7.60 -31.07 21.74
C GLY A 191 7.25 -31.60 20.34
N ASN A 192 5.99 -31.94 20.06
CA ASN A 192 5.59 -32.33 18.71
C ASN A 192 5.58 -31.08 17.83
N VAL A 193 6.02 -31.24 16.58
CA VAL A 193 6.02 -30.16 15.58
C VAL A 193 4.80 -30.28 14.68
N TRP A 194 4.07 -29.18 14.58
CA TRP A 194 2.92 -28.99 13.71
C TRP A 194 3.35 -28.20 12.48
N VAL A 195 3.09 -28.74 11.30
CA VAL A 195 3.55 -28.17 10.02
C VAL A 195 2.34 -27.91 9.13
N ALA A 196 2.15 -26.65 8.73
CA ALA A 196 1.13 -26.29 7.75
C ALA A 196 1.62 -26.68 6.34
N GLN A 197 0.76 -27.36 5.58
CA GLN A 197 0.94 -27.59 4.14
C GLN A 197 -0.08 -26.74 3.39
N LYS A 198 0.27 -25.47 3.14
CA LYS A 198 -0.64 -24.43 2.66
C LYS A 198 -1.45 -24.85 1.44
N SER A 199 -0.77 -25.25 0.35
CA SER A 199 -1.43 -25.66 -0.90
C SER A 199 -2.22 -26.96 -0.79
N ALA A 200 -1.92 -27.81 0.20
CA ALA A 200 -2.64 -29.05 0.45
C ALA A 200 -3.85 -28.87 1.38
N GLY A 201 -4.04 -27.69 1.97
CA GLY A 201 -5.12 -27.43 2.93
C GLY A 201 -5.06 -28.33 4.16
N SER A 202 -3.86 -28.62 4.68
CA SER A 202 -3.69 -29.54 5.81
C SER A 202 -2.63 -29.09 6.81
N ILE A 203 -2.74 -29.59 8.04
CA ILE A 203 -1.68 -29.52 9.06
C ILE A 203 -1.26 -30.94 9.41
N VAL A 204 0.04 -31.21 9.45
CA VAL A 204 0.60 -32.51 9.85
C VAL A 204 1.38 -32.37 11.15
N GLU A 205 1.27 -33.37 12.01
CA GLU A 205 1.94 -33.43 13.31
C GLU A 205 3.03 -34.50 13.27
N PHE A 206 4.22 -34.15 13.74
CA PHE A 206 5.31 -35.09 13.95
C PHE A 206 5.77 -35.09 15.40
N SER A 207 6.12 -36.26 15.92
CA SER A 207 6.74 -36.40 17.24
C SER A 207 8.11 -35.69 17.28
N PRO A 208 8.69 -35.43 18.47
CA PRO A 208 10.06 -34.93 18.59
C PRO A 208 11.08 -35.83 17.87
N ALA A 209 10.75 -37.13 17.71
CA ALA A 209 11.57 -38.08 16.99
C ALA A 209 11.48 -37.97 15.47
N GLY A 210 10.46 -37.27 14.94
CA GLY A 210 10.17 -37.14 13.50
C GLY A 210 9.16 -38.14 12.96
N ALA A 211 8.47 -38.90 13.82
CA ALA A 211 7.43 -39.83 13.39
C ALA A 211 6.10 -39.10 13.15
N LEU A 212 5.42 -39.36 12.03
CA LEU A 212 4.10 -38.80 11.74
C LEU A 212 3.09 -39.31 12.78
N LEU A 213 2.36 -38.40 13.42
CA LEU A 213 1.37 -38.70 14.45
C LEU A 213 -0.05 -38.49 13.95
N ASN A 214 -0.35 -37.30 13.43
CA ASN A 214 -1.69 -36.92 12.98
C ASN A 214 -1.67 -36.08 11.71
N THR A 215 -2.83 -35.98 11.08
CA THR A 215 -3.10 -35.04 9.97
C THR A 215 -4.48 -34.43 10.14
N ILE A 216 -4.52 -33.10 10.20
CA ILE A 216 -5.76 -32.31 10.16
C ILE A 216 -6.00 -31.93 8.70
N ARG A 217 -7.12 -32.38 8.14
CA ARG A 217 -7.60 -31.90 6.83
C ARG A 217 -8.59 -30.76 7.05
N LEU A 218 -8.31 -29.62 6.44
CA LEU A 218 -9.17 -28.45 6.51
C LEU A 218 -10.25 -28.52 5.40
N ALA A 219 -11.21 -27.60 5.45
CA ALA A 219 -12.22 -27.47 4.42
C ALA A 219 -11.58 -27.17 3.05
N ALA A 220 -12.25 -27.55 1.96
CA ALA A 220 -11.76 -27.29 0.61
C ALA A 220 -11.48 -25.78 0.39
N GLY A 221 -10.35 -25.48 -0.24
CA GLY A 221 -9.90 -24.11 -0.49
C GLY A 221 -9.20 -23.42 0.69
N SER A 222 -9.13 -24.04 1.87
CA SER A 222 -8.35 -23.50 3.00
C SER A 222 -6.86 -23.46 2.66
N GLN A 223 -6.19 -22.39 3.09
CA GLN A 223 -4.77 -22.17 2.94
C GLN A 223 -4.15 -21.84 4.31
N PRO A 224 -3.80 -22.86 5.12
CA PRO A 224 -3.22 -22.63 6.44
C PRO A 224 -1.85 -21.95 6.30
N SER A 225 -1.76 -20.73 6.80
CA SER A 225 -0.64 -19.81 6.58
C SER A 225 0.12 -19.46 7.86
N ALA A 226 -0.53 -19.54 9.01
CA ALA A 226 0.03 -19.20 10.30
C ALA A 226 -0.38 -20.25 11.33
N LEU A 227 0.57 -20.67 12.17
CA LEU A 227 0.32 -21.58 13.29
C LEU A 227 0.82 -20.95 14.59
N TYR A 228 0.05 -21.12 15.65
CA TYR A 228 0.46 -20.74 17.01
C TYR A 228 -0.05 -21.78 17.99
N PHE A 229 0.82 -22.29 18.86
CA PHE A 229 0.40 -23.16 19.95
C PHE A 229 0.16 -22.34 21.22
N ASP A 230 -1.09 -22.27 21.65
CA ASP A 230 -1.50 -21.69 22.92
C ASP A 230 -1.32 -22.73 24.03
N ALA A 231 -0.17 -22.67 24.71
CA ALA A 231 0.18 -23.60 25.78
C ALA A 231 -0.77 -23.49 26.99
N ALA A 232 -1.32 -22.31 27.27
CA ALA A 232 -2.24 -22.13 28.39
C ALA A 232 -3.59 -22.80 28.14
N ALA A 233 -4.07 -22.77 26.89
CA ALA A 233 -5.31 -23.43 26.50
C ALA A 233 -5.13 -24.87 25.99
N GLY A 234 -3.89 -25.31 25.70
CA GLY A 234 -3.62 -26.59 25.04
C GLY A 234 -4.19 -26.64 23.61
N GLN A 235 -4.15 -25.50 22.90
CA GLN A 235 -4.80 -25.34 21.59
C GLN A 235 -3.81 -24.97 20.49
N LEU A 236 -3.98 -25.55 19.31
CA LEU A 236 -3.36 -25.08 18.08
C LEU A 236 -4.29 -24.09 17.38
N LEU A 237 -3.82 -22.86 17.21
CA LEU A 237 -4.45 -21.82 16.41
C LEU A 237 -3.91 -21.90 14.98
N VAL A 238 -4.84 -21.90 14.01
CA VAL A 238 -4.53 -22.01 12.58
C VAL A 238 -5.14 -20.81 11.85
N GLY A 239 -4.28 -19.92 11.38
CA GLY A 239 -4.66 -18.82 10.48
C GLY A 239 -4.85 -19.32 9.06
N ASP A 240 -5.78 -18.70 8.35
CA ASP A 240 -6.17 -19.12 7.00
C ASP A 240 -6.20 -17.91 6.05
N GLU A 241 -5.57 -18.08 4.90
CA GLU A 241 -5.61 -17.12 3.78
C GLU A 241 -6.58 -17.53 2.67
N GLY A 242 -7.20 -18.71 2.78
CA GLY A 242 -8.27 -19.14 1.91
C GLY A 242 -9.57 -18.37 2.16
N PRO A 243 -10.65 -18.69 1.44
CA PRO A 243 -11.90 -17.92 1.44
C PRO A 243 -12.56 -17.68 2.81
N ASP A 244 -12.28 -18.53 3.81
CA ASP A 244 -12.83 -18.37 5.16
C ASP A 244 -12.16 -17.23 5.94
N MET A 245 -10.87 -16.93 5.67
CA MET A 245 -10.10 -15.84 6.31
C MET A 245 -10.30 -15.76 7.83
N ASN A 246 -10.18 -16.91 8.50
CA ASN A 246 -10.56 -17.08 9.91
C ASN A 246 -9.52 -17.91 10.67
N ILE A 247 -9.42 -17.71 11.98
CA ILE A 247 -8.56 -18.50 12.86
C ILE A 247 -9.33 -19.71 13.39
N LYS A 248 -8.85 -20.92 13.11
CA LYS A 248 -9.40 -22.18 13.65
C LYS A 248 -8.66 -22.54 14.94
N ARG A 249 -9.38 -23.00 15.96
CA ARG A 249 -8.83 -23.44 17.25
C ARG A 249 -9.03 -24.94 17.40
N TYR A 250 -7.94 -25.70 17.41
CA TYR A 250 -7.97 -27.14 17.61
C TYR A 250 -7.48 -27.50 19.01
N THR A 251 -8.20 -28.36 19.72
CA THR A 251 -7.63 -29.06 20.88
C THR A 251 -6.71 -30.17 20.37
N VAL A 252 -5.51 -30.25 20.92
CA VAL A 252 -4.47 -31.20 20.45
C VAL A 252 -3.92 -32.10 21.56
N SER A 253 -4.47 -32.04 22.77
CA SER A 253 -4.23 -33.03 23.82
C SER A 253 -4.95 -34.35 23.48
N GLY A 254 -4.31 -35.18 22.64
CA GLY A 254 -4.88 -36.41 22.10
C GLY A 254 -5.26 -36.27 20.63
N ARG A 255 -6.37 -36.88 20.20
CA ARG A 255 -6.80 -36.79 18.80
C ARG A 255 -7.23 -35.35 18.49
N PRO A 256 -6.67 -34.70 17.45
CA PRO A 256 -7.02 -33.33 17.12
C PRO A 256 -8.51 -33.15 16.80
N ALA A 257 -9.13 -32.13 17.39
CA ALA A 257 -10.54 -31.81 17.17
C ALA A 257 -10.76 -30.29 17.12
N LEU A 258 -11.62 -29.82 16.22
CA LEU A 258 -11.96 -28.40 16.11
C LEU A 258 -12.81 -27.99 17.31
N ALA A 259 -12.32 -27.06 18.11
CA ALA A 259 -12.99 -26.53 19.29
C ALA A 259 -13.73 -25.21 19.02
N GLY A 260 -13.37 -24.49 17.95
CA GLY A 260 -14.07 -23.28 17.52
C GLY A 260 -13.24 -22.42 16.56
N THR A 261 -13.74 -21.22 16.28
CA THR A 261 -13.05 -20.22 15.44
C THR A 261 -12.96 -18.87 16.12
N PHE A 262 -12.11 -17.98 15.63
CA PHE A 262 -11.99 -16.59 16.04
C PHE A 262 -11.86 -15.72 14.80
N GLY A 263 -12.94 -15.03 14.44
CA GLY A 263 -13.05 -14.33 13.17
C GLY A 263 -14.45 -14.47 12.57
N VAL A 264 -14.82 -13.53 11.72
CA VAL A 264 -15.99 -13.65 10.83
C VAL A 264 -15.61 -14.59 9.69
N ARG A 265 -16.40 -15.64 9.45
CA ARG A 265 -16.22 -16.51 8.27
C ARG A 265 -16.41 -15.70 7.00
N GLY A 266 -15.43 -15.74 6.10
CA GLY A 266 -15.41 -14.89 4.91
C GLY A 266 -14.79 -13.52 5.16
N GLY A 267 -14.31 -13.23 6.37
CA GLY A 267 -13.55 -12.03 6.69
C GLY A 267 -14.20 -10.74 6.20
N TYR A 268 -13.41 -9.90 5.52
CA TYR A 268 -13.88 -8.65 4.90
C TYR A 268 -14.85 -8.84 3.72
N LEU A 269 -14.98 -10.05 3.17
CA LEU A 269 -15.90 -10.38 2.07
C LEU A 269 -17.28 -10.87 2.54
N ASP A 270 -17.45 -11.12 3.83
CA ASP A 270 -18.73 -11.53 4.38
C ASP A 270 -19.78 -10.40 4.25
N THR A 271 -20.94 -10.75 3.72
CA THR A 271 -22.07 -9.83 3.48
C THR A 271 -23.12 -9.88 4.59
N THR A 272 -23.00 -10.79 5.55
CA THR A 272 -24.00 -10.98 6.61
C THR A 272 -23.76 -10.04 7.79
N THR A 273 -22.49 -9.75 8.11
CA THR A 273 -22.06 -8.91 9.23
C THR A 273 -21.45 -7.57 8.81
N GLY A 274 -21.38 -7.29 7.50
CA GLY A 274 -20.82 -6.06 6.96
C GLY A 274 -20.99 -5.94 5.45
N ILE A 275 -20.47 -4.84 4.89
CA ILE A 275 -20.45 -4.63 3.45
C ILE A 275 -19.28 -5.43 2.86
N LYS A 276 -19.48 -6.09 1.70
CA LYS A 276 -18.39 -6.80 1.01
C LYS A 276 -17.21 -5.84 0.75
N GLY A 277 -15.99 -6.23 1.12
CA GLY A 277 -14.80 -5.38 1.06
C GLY A 277 -14.52 -4.59 2.34
N GLN A 278 -15.52 -4.41 3.21
CA GLN A 278 -15.38 -3.65 4.46
C GLN A 278 -14.53 -4.43 5.48
N VAL A 279 -13.46 -3.79 5.96
CA VAL A 279 -12.59 -4.33 7.00
C VAL A 279 -13.13 -3.97 8.40
N GLY A 280 -12.61 -4.62 9.43
CA GLY A 280 -13.00 -4.32 10.81
C GLY A 280 -12.49 -5.35 11.81
N ALA A 281 -12.91 -5.20 13.07
CA ALA A 281 -12.63 -6.17 14.11
C ALA A 281 -13.08 -7.57 13.65
N GLN A 282 -12.17 -8.55 13.71
CA GLN A 282 -12.41 -9.94 13.31
C GLN A 282 -12.82 -10.17 11.84
N ARG A 283 -12.92 -9.13 11.01
CA ARG A 283 -13.16 -9.22 9.56
C ARG A 283 -11.81 -9.18 8.84
N PHE A 284 -11.06 -10.27 9.00
CA PHE A 284 -9.69 -10.38 8.49
C PHE A 284 -9.64 -10.41 6.96
N THR A 285 -8.48 -10.05 6.39
CA THR A 285 -8.20 -10.05 4.95
C THR A 285 -7.35 -11.23 4.52
N ARG A 286 -6.20 -11.44 5.15
CA ARG A 286 -5.27 -12.54 4.88
C ARG A 286 -4.42 -12.76 6.12
N ILE A 287 -4.73 -13.77 6.94
CA ILE A 287 -4.02 -13.97 8.20
C ILE A 287 -2.62 -14.50 7.90
N ALA A 288 -1.56 -13.76 8.23
CA ALA A 288 -0.17 -14.13 7.98
C ALA A 288 0.63 -14.40 9.27
N GLY A 289 0.11 -14.03 10.44
CA GLY A 289 0.76 -14.28 11.71
C GLY A 289 -0.21 -14.29 12.89
N ILE A 290 0.08 -15.13 13.88
CA ILE A 290 -0.70 -15.26 15.11
C ILE A 290 0.28 -15.37 16.28
N GLY A 291 -0.01 -14.67 17.38
CA GLY A 291 0.70 -14.87 18.64
C GLY A 291 -0.11 -14.41 19.84
N LYS A 292 0.24 -14.92 21.02
CA LYS A 292 -0.30 -14.41 22.30
C LYS A 292 0.82 -14.01 23.26
N ASP A 293 0.52 -13.03 24.10
CA ASP A 293 1.35 -12.70 25.26
C ASP A 293 0.93 -13.51 26.50
N THR A 294 1.69 -13.39 27.58
CA THR A 294 1.43 -14.09 28.85
C THR A 294 0.12 -13.63 29.52
N GLY A 295 -0.38 -12.44 29.16
CA GLY A 295 -1.69 -11.95 29.60
C GLY A 295 -2.85 -12.56 28.80
N GLY A 296 -2.57 -13.38 27.80
CA GLY A 296 -3.56 -14.01 26.93
C GLY A 296 -4.12 -13.08 25.86
N ASN A 297 -3.55 -11.88 25.66
CA ASN A 297 -3.95 -11.03 24.54
C ASN A 297 -3.52 -11.69 23.23
N LEU A 298 -4.41 -11.65 22.24
CA LEU A 298 -4.18 -12.24 20.92
C LEU A 298 -3.77 -11.15 19.94
N TYR A 299 -2.69 -11.40 19.21
CA TYR A 299 -2.21 -10.55 18.14
C TYR A 299 -2.35 -11.29 16.81
N VAL A 300 -2.93 -10.61 15.83
CA VAL A 300 -3.17 -11.16 14.50
C VAL A 300 -2.57 -10.20 13.48
N LEU A 301 -1.65 -10.69 12.65
CA LEU A 301 -1.14 -9.98 11.49
C LEU A 301 -2.01 -10.35 10.29
N ASN A 302 -2.66 -9.35 9.69
CA ASN A 302 -3.36 -9.43 8.43
C ASN A 302 -2.53 -8.79 7.32
N ASN A 303 -2.66 -9.33 6.11
CA ASN A 303 -2.18 -8.71 4.89
C ASN A 303 -3.34 -8.42 3.94
N PRO A 304 -3.91 -7.20 3.95
CA PRO A 304 -4.83 -6.76 2.90
C PRO A 304 -4.35 -7.16 1.50
N TRP A 305 -5.27 -7.62 0.66
CA TRP A 305 -4.97 -8.10 -0.69
C TRP A 305 -4.65 -6.94 -1.62
N GLY A 306 -3.62 -7.13 -2.46
CA GLY A 306 -3.12 -6.13 -3.38
C GLY A 306 -1.60 -6.20 -3.50
N GLY A 307 -1.07 -5.49 -4.49
CA GLY A 307 0.36 -5.36 -4.70
C GLY A 307 0.92 -6.26 -5.81
N SER A 308 2.19 -6.01 -6.15
CA SER A 308 2.78 -6.55 -7.37
C SER A 308 3.53 -7.88 -7.22
N TRP A 309 4.23 -8.25 -8.28
CA TRP A 309 5.12 -9.40 -8.45
C TRP A 309 6.26 -9.59 -7.42
N ASP A 310 6.56 -8.60 -6.58
CA ASP A 310 7.59 -8.75 -5.54
C ASP A 310 7.02 -8.87 -4.12
N LEU A 311 7.81 -9.51 -3.26
CA LEU A 311 7.43 -9.80 -1.88
C LEU A 311 7.61 -8.62 -0.93
N GLY A 312 8.15 -7.49 -1.41
CA GLY A 312 8.30 -6.26 -0.64
C GLY A 312 7.06 -5.36 -0.71
N ARG A 313 6.15 -5.63 -1.66
CA ARG A 313 4.97 -4.81 -1.95
C ARG A 313 3.67 -5.62 -2.02
N ASN A 314 3.74 -6.95 -1.85
CA ASN A 314 2.58 -7.84 -1.88
C ASN A 314 1.86 -7.88 -0.53
N GLY A 315 0.76 -7.15 -0.47
CA GLY A 315 -0.07 -6.93 0.70
C GLY A 315 0.38 -5.75 1.55
N ALA A 316 -0.21 -5.59 2.72
CA ALA A 316 0.05 -4.49 3.63
C ALA A 316 0.20 -4.96 5.09
N THR A 317 0.72 -4.12 5.98
CA THR A 317 0.78 -4.45 7.41
C THR A 317 -0.53 -4.01 8.08
N ASP A 318 -1.27 -4.95 8.65
CA ASP A 318 -2.45 -4.68 9.47
C ASP A 318 -2.46 -5.60 10.70
N ILE A 319 -1.93 -5.12 11.82
CA ILE A 319 -1.80 -5.88 13.07
C ILE A 319 -2.94 -5.51 13.99
N HIS A 320 -3.74 -6.50 14.41
CA HIS A 320 -4.80 -6.32 15.39
C HIS A 320 -4.40 -6.93 16.73
N ALA A 321 -4.58 -6.19 17.82
CA ALA A 321 -4.46 -6.71 19.19
C ALA A 321 -5.83 -6.86 19.83
N TYR A 322 -6.13 -8.04 20.35
CA TYR A 322 -7.36 -8.38 21.04
C TYR A 322 -7.06 -8.72 22.49
N SER A 323 -7.99 -8.37 23.40
CA SER A 323 -7.90 -8.82 24.78
C SER A 323 -8.06 -10.34 24.87
N SER A 324 -7.78 -10.92 26.05
CA SER A 324 -8.07 -12.34 26.32
C SER A 324 -9.55 -12.70 26.19
N ALA A 325 -10.46 -11.73 26.30
CA ALA A 325 -11.89 -11.90 26.05
C ALA A 325 -12.27 -11.77 24.55
N GLY A 326 -11.31 -11.44 23.68
CA GLY A 326 -11.51 -11.35 22.23
C GLY A 326 -11.97 -9.99 21.69
N SER A 327 -12.08 -8.96 22.54
CA SER A 327 -12.41 -7.59 22.12
C SER A 327 -11.19 -6.88 21.53
N LEU A 328 -11.34 -6.19 20.39
CA LEU A 328 -10.26 -5.40 19.78
C LEU A 328 -9.81 -4.29 20.73
N ARG A 329 -8.49 -4.16 20.92
CA ARG A 329 -7.86 -3.15 21.77
C ARG A 329 -7.28 -2.00 20.94
N TRP A 330 -6.54 -2.34 19.89
CA TRP A 330 -5.91 -1.41 18.97
C TRP A 330 -5.49 -2.13 17.69
N ALA A 331 -5.18 -1.34 16.65
CA ALA A 331 -4.59 -1.81 15.41
C ALA A 331 -3.35 -0.97 15.05
N LEU A 332 -2.39 -1.59 14.36
CA LEU A 332 -1.22 -0.95 13.75
C LEU A 332 -1.22 -1.23 12.26
N GLN A 333 -1.19 -0.18 11.45
CA GLN A 333 -1.47 -0.23 10.03
C GLN A 333 -0.42 0.55 9.23
N SER A 334 0.05 -0.09 8.17
CA SER A 334 0.86 0.47 7.09
C SER A 334 0.28 -0.05 5.78
N LEU A 335 -0.55 0.78 5.14
CA LEU A 335 -1.49 0.39 4.08
C LEU A 335 -1.14 0.99 2.72
N ASN A 336 -0.09 1.81 2.66
CA ASN A 336 0.39 2.43 1.45
C ASN A 336 1.91 2.35 1.39
N PHE A 337 2.42 1.71 0.35
CA PHE A 337 3.84 1.76 -0.01
C PHE A 337 3.96 2.39 -1.39
N GLU A 338 4.70 3.49 -1.49
CA GLU A 338 4.88 4.30 -2.71
C GLU A 338 3.62 4.87 -3.39
N GLY A 339 2.41 4.38 -3.07
CA GLY A 339 1.15 4.67 -3.73
C GLY A 339 0.46 6.00 -3.36
N ILE A 340 -0.72 6.22 -3.95
CA ILE A 340 -1.55 7.41 -3.77
C ILE A 340 -3.04 7.04 -3.69
N ALA A 341 -3.84 7.91 -3.06
CA ALA A 341 -5.29 7.77 -3.04
C ALA A 341 -5.98 9.03 -3.55
N ALA A 342 -6.94 8.87 -4.47
CA ALA A 342 -7.74 9.97 -4.99
C ALA A 342 -8.92 10.28 -4.05
N PRO A 343 -9.21 11.55 -3.73
CA PRO A 343 -10.43 11.93 -3.02
C PRO A 343 -11.67 11.53 -3.83
N ASP A 344 -12.69 10.99 -3.17
CA ASP A 344 -13.90 10.50 -3.81
C ASP A 344 -14.91 11.63 -4.09
N PRO A 345 -15.23 11.93 -5.36
CA PRO A 345 -16.16 13.01 -5.68
C PRO A 345 -17.58 12.77 -5.16
N VAL A 346 -18.02 11.50 -5.09
CA VAL A 346 -19.37 11.15 -4.61
C VAL A 346 -19.55 11.47 -3.13
N THR A 347 -18.47 11.43 -2.35
CA THR A 347 -18.48 11.74 -0.92
C THR A 347 -17.86 13.10 -0.60
N ASP A 348 -17.65 13.94 -1.62
CA ASP A 348 -17.01 15.25 -1.51
C ASP A 348 -15.67 15.22 -0.75
N GLY A 349 -14.87 14.19 -1.03
CA GLY A 349 -13.55 13.99 -0.43
C GLY A 349 -13.57 13.49 1.01
N SER A 350 -14.69 12.92 1.50
CA SER A 350 -14.71 12.24 2.81
C SER A 350 -14.07 10.85 2.76
N LEU A 351 -14.11 10.18 1.60
CA LEU A 351 -13.39 8.94 1.32
C LEU A 351 -12.27 9.17 0.30
N PHE A 352 -11.26 8.31 0.35
CA PHE A 352 -10.10 8.32 -0.52
C PHE A 352 -9.86 6.90 -1.05
N TYR A 353 -9.71 6.75 -2.36
CA TYR A 353 -9.49 5.46 -3.00
C TYR A 353 -8.06 5.37 -3.53
N SER A 354 -7.27 4.45 -2.98
CA SER A 354 -6.08 3.96 -3.66
C SER A 354 -6.45 2.89 -4.69
N GLY A 355 -5.46 2.33 -5.38
CA GLY A 355 -5.73 1.22 -6.29
C GLY A 355 -6.23 -0.06 -5.60
N THR A 356 -6.01 -0.22 -4.29
CA THR A 356 -6.34 -1.45 -3.52
C THR A 356 -7.15 -1.21 -2.25
N HIS A 357 -7.18 0.01 -1.71
CA HIS A 357 -7.76 0.34 -0.40
C HIS A 357 -8.66 1.57 -0.45
N VAL A 358 -9.57 1.66 0.52
CA VAL A 358 -10.38 2.85 0.81
C VAL A 358 -10.04 3.35 2.19
N TYR A 359 -9.81 4.65 2.29
CA TYR A 359 -9.54 5.37 3.54
C TYR A 359 -10.60 6.43 3.77
N SER A 360 -10.88 6.75 5.03
CA SER A 360 -11.65 7.96 5.38
C SER A 360 -10.73 9.11 5.78
N GLY A 361 -11.19 10.34 5.58
CA GLY A 361 -10.95 11.45 6.52
C GLY A 361 -9.53 12.04 6.65
N THR A 362 -9.23 12.38 7.90
CA THR A 362 -8.14 13.21 8.46
C THR A 362 -7.40 12.44 9.58
N ALA A 363 -6.22 12.89 10.00
CA ALA A 363 -5.38 12.44 11.12
C ALA A 363 -5.07 10.94 11.16
N GLY A 364 -4.56 10.40 10.07
CA GLY A 364 -4.12 9.01 9.90
C GLY A 364 -5.07 8.14 9.10
N GLY A 365 -6.32 8.58 8.94
CA GLY A 365 -7.34 7.98 8.08
C GLY A 365 -7.68 6.54 8.40
N THR A 366 -8.92 6.28 8.80
CA THR A 366 -9.38 4.91 9.07
C THR A 366 -9.31 4.05 7.81
N PHE A 367 -8.78 2.84 7.93
CA PHE A 367 -8.89 1.81 6.91
C PHE A 367 -10.34 1.35 6.79
N VAL A 368 -11.02 1.76 5.72
CA VAL A 368 -12.46 1.49 5.53
C VAL A 368 -12.67 0.15 4.85
N ALA A 369 -11.91 -0.11 3.79
CA ALA A 369 -12.11 -1.31 2.97
C ALA A 369 -10.87 -1.71 2.18
N ASN A 370 -10.76 -3.00 1.91
CA ASN A 370 -9.90 -3.56 0.87
C ASN A 370 -10.77 -3.89 -0.35
N THR A 371 -10.36 -3.41 -1.52
CA THR A 371 -11.17 -3.43 -2.74
C THR A 371 -10.88 -4.61 -3.67
N VAL A 372 -9.93 -5.47 -3.29
CA VAL A 372 -9.55 -6.67 -4.04
C VAL A 372 -10.36 -7.85 -3.52
N ASP A 373 -10.87 -8.72 -4.39
CA ASP A 373 -11.48 -10.02 -4.02
C ASP A 373 -10.82 -11.12 -4.84
N PRO A 374 -9.80 -11.82 -4.29
CA PRO A 374 -9.01 -12.79 -5.04
C PRO A 374 -9.78 -14.08 -5.36
N PHE A 375 -10.91 -14.32 -4.71
CA PHE A 375 -11.66 -15.56 -4.86
C PHE A 375 -12.72 -15.44 -5.94
N THR A 376 -13.42 -14.29 -6.00
CA THR A 376 -14.35 -13.99 -7.09
C THR A 376 -13.60 -13.60 -8.37
N TYR A 377 -12.49 -12.87 -8.23
CA TYR A 377 -11.71 -12.33 -9.35
C TYR A 377 -10.24 -12.78 -9.29
N PRO A 378 -9.92 -14.07 -9.49
CA PRO A 378 -8.55 -14.59 -9.39
C PRO A 378 -7.60 -14.06 -10.48
N SER A 379 -8.13 -13.43 -11.53
CA SER A 379 -7.37 -12.78 -12.60
C SER A 379 -7.24 -11.27 -12.43
N ASP A 380 -7.61 -10.72 -11.26
CA ASP A 380 -7.43 -9.30 -10.97
C ASP A 380 -5.94 -8.93 -11.12
N PRO A 381 -5.60 -7.90 -11.92
CA PRO A 381 -4.21 -7.54 -12.17
C PRO A 381 -3.47 -7.14 -10.89
N ARG A 382 -4.19 -6.65 -9.86
CA ARG A 382 -3.62 -6.21 -8.57
C ARG A 382 -3.13 -7.36 -7.68
N ILE A 383 -3.28 -8.60 -8.12
CA ILE A 383 -2.73 -9.82 -7.47
C ILE A 383 -1.98 -10.70 -8.47
N ASN A 384 -1.77 -10.22 -9.70
CA ASN A 384 -1.09 -10.98 -10.74
C ASN A 384 0.43 -10.88 -10.56
N MET A 385 1.05 -11.95 -10.07
CA MET A 385 2.50 -12.01 -9.89
C MET A 385 3.31 -11.94 -11.20
N ASN A 386 2.67 -12.05 -12.36
CA ASN A 386 3.33 -11.87 -13.65
C ASN A 386 3.22 -10.44 -14.20
N ASP A 387 2.44 -9.56 -13.56
CA ASP A 387 2.50 -8.14 -13.90
C ASP A 387 3.82 -7.57 -13.40
N THR A 388 4.62 -7.04 -14.31
CA THR A 388 5.93 -6.44 -14.01
C THR A 388 5.86 -5.00 -13.52
N GLN A 389 4.68 -4.37 -13.56
CA GLN A 389 4.51 -3.01 -13.05
C GLN A 389 4.86 -2.94 -11.57
N ARG A 390 5.41 -1.78 -11.19
CA ARG A 390 5.85 -1.57 -9.82
C ARG A 390 4.66 -1.10 -8.99
N ASP A 391 3.93 -2.08 -8.45
CA ASP A 391 2.73 -1.91 -7.60
C ASP A 391 1.50 -1.43 -8.38
N GLU A 392 0.33 -1.54 -7.76
CA GLU A 392 -0.97 -1.17 -8.32
C GLU A 392 -1.74 -0.34 -7.29
N HIS A 393 -1.02 0.30 -6.36
CA HIS A 393 -1.54 1.14 -5.30
C HIS A 393 -1.87 2.57 -5.74
N PHE A 394 -1.54 2.97 -6.97
CA PHE A 394 -1.76 4.33 -7.45
C PHE A 394 -3.18 4.49 -7.98
N GLY A 395 -4.08 4.99 -7.13
CA GLY A 395 -5.49 5.13 -7.45
C GLY A 395 -5.81 6.42 -8.20
N LEU A 396 -6.54 6.28 -9.31
CA LEU A 396 -7.27 7.37 -9.93
C LEU A 396 -8.77 7.11 -9.89
N LEU A 397 -9.54 8.09 -9.44
CA LEU A 397 -10.98 7.93 -9.31
C LEU A 397 -11.72 9.08 -9.99
N THR A 398 -12.78 8.72 -10.69
CA THR A 398 -13.81 9.67 -11.14
C THR A 398 -15.20 9.07 -10.88
N SER A 399 -16.22 9.89 -10.99
CA SER A 399 -17.61 9.44 -10.91
C SER A 399 -18.48 10.15 -11.92
N VAL A 400 -19.32 9.39 -12.62
CA VAL A 400 -20.34 9.93 -13.54
C VAL A 400 -21.70 9.55 -13.00
N GLY A 401 -22.39 10.54 -12.41
CA GLY A 401 -23.56 10.27 -11.58
C GLY A 401 -23.18 9.45 -10.35
N ALA A 402 -23.86 8.33 -10.12
CA ALA A 402 -23.57 7.43 -9.01
C ALA A 402 -22.47 6.39 -9.31
N ASN A 403 -22.05 6.26 -10.56
CA ASN A 403 -21.09 5.24 -10.98
C ASN A 403 -19.67 5.73 -10.78
N ARG A 404 -18.88 5.00 -9.98
CA ARG A 404 -17.45 5.24 -9.81
C ARG A 404 -16.64 4.43 -10.83
N ILE A 405 -15.63 5.05 -11.40
CA ILE A 405 -14.60 4.38 -12.21
C ILE A 405 -13.28 4.56 -11.46
N LEU A 406 -12.71 3.44 -11.00
CA LEU A 406 -11.37 3.39 -10.43
C LEU A 406 -10.40 2.94 -11.50
N VAL A 407 -9.27 3.61 -11.59
CA VAL A 407 -8.10 3.16 -12.32
C VAL A 407 -6.99 2.89 -11.33
N ALA A 408 -6.45 1.66 -11.34
CA ALA A 408 -5.25 1.31 -10.61
C ALA A 408 -4.07 1.28 -11.59
N ALA A 409 -2.95 1.85 -11.17
CA ALA A 409 -1.73 1.93 -11.96
C ALA A 409 -0.51 1.66 -11.07
N GLY A 410 0.63 1.39 -11.71
CA GLY A 410 1.92 1.32 -11.02
C GLY A 410 2.70 2.62 -11.00
N GLN A 411 3.90 2.58 -10.41
CA GLN A 411 4.72 3.77 -10.13
C GLN A 411 4.96 4.64 -11.38
N ASN A 412 5.37 4.01 -12.48
CA ASN A 412 5.61 4.65 -13.77
C ASN A 412 4.89 3.83 -14.85
N PRO A 413 3.55 3.98 -14.97
CA PRO A 413 2.71 2.94 -15.55
C PRO A 413 2.59 3.06 -17.08
N PRO A 414 3.01 2.03 -17.84
CA PRO A 414 2.68 1.91 -19.26
C PRO A 414 1.29 1.30 -19.50
N VAL A 415 0.66 0.73 -18.46
CA VAL A 415 -0.64 0.07 -18.48
C VAL A 415 -1.49 0.61 -17.33
N TYR A 416 -2.78 0.88 -17.59
CA TYR A 416 -3.72 1.35 -16.57
C TYR A 416 -4.91 0.39 -16.53
N TYR A 417 -5.27 -0.07 -15.33
CA TYR A 417 -6.33 -1.07 -15.10
C TYR A 417 -7.61 -0.41 -14.61
N PHE A 418 -8.75 -0.76 -15.22
CA PHE A 418 -10.04 -0.14 -14.96
C PHE A 418 -10.93 -1.06 -14.13
N PHE A 419 -11.66 -0.45 -13.22
CA PHE A 419 -12.60 -1.12 -12.33
C PHE A 419 -13.85 -0.27 -12.10
N HIS A 420 -14.97 -0.93 -11.86
CA HIS A 420 -16.22 -0.31 -11.42
C HIS A 420 -16.71 -0.89 -10.09
N PHE A 421 -17.78 -0.29 -9.55
CA PHE A 421 -18.41 -0.71 -8.31
C PHE A 421 -19.91 -0.83 -8.50
N ASN A 422 -20.52 -1.77 -7.78
CA ASN A 422 -21.97 -1.89 -7.70
C ASN A 422 -22.41 -2.35 -6.30
N ALA A 423 -23.71 -2.19 -6.03
CA ALA A 423 -24.27 -2.47 -4.70
C ALA A 423 -24.04 -3.93 -4.26
N ALA A 424 -24.06 -4.90 -5.19
CA ALA A 424 -23.85 -6.31 -4.88
C ALA A 424 -22.42 -6.64 -4.42
N ASN A 425 -21.43 -5.84 -4.83
CA ASN A 425 -20.03 -6.03 -4.48
C ASN A 425 -19.51 -5.05 -3.42
N GLY A 426 -20.33 -4.10 -2.97
CA GLY A 426 -19.96 -3.19 -1.90
C GLY A 426 -18.72 -2.35 -2.25
N TYR A 427 -17.66 -2.51 -1.46
CA TYR A 427 -16.36 -1.87 -1.67
C TYR A 427 -15.41 -2.66 -2.58
N VAL A 428 -15.76 -3.86 -3.03
CA VAL A 428 -14.92 -4.62 -3.97
C VAL A 428 -15.01 -3.98 -5.36
N ALA A 429 -13.83 -3.63 -5.90
CA ALA A 429 -13.69 -3.11 -7.25
C ALA A 429 -13.69 -4.27 -8.26
N ILE A 430 -14.54 -4.18 -9.27
CA ILE A 430 -14.78 -5.24 -10.26
C ILE A 430 -13.90 -4.97 -11.49
N PRO A 431 -12.99 -5.89 -11.88
CA PRO A 431 -12.08 -5.66 -13.01
C PRO A 431 -12.81 -5.56 -14.35
N ASP A 432 -12.58 -4.48 -15.10
CA ASP A 432 -13.22 -4.21 -16.39
C ASP A 432 -12.31 -4.39 -17.60
N GLY A 433 -11.03 -4.11 -17.44
CA GLY A 433 -10.03 -4.18 -18.51
C GLY A 433 -8.83 -3.27 -18.27
N SER A 434 -8.11 -2.96 -19.35
CA SER A 434 -6.93 -2.11 -19.31
C SER A 434 -6.74 -1.28 -20.58
N ILE A 435 -5.99 -0.19 -20.49
CA ILE A 435 -5.32 0.44 -21.64
C ILE A 435 -3.81 0.24 -21.52
N PRO A 436 -3.14 -0.35 -22.53
CA PRO A 436 -3.70 -1.02 -23.70
C PRO A 436 -4.58 -2.22 -23.35
N GLY A 437 -5.49 -2.58 -24.26
CA GLY A 437 -6.39 -3.72 -24.10
C GLY A 437 -7.63 -3.63 -25.00
N PRO A 438 -8.44 -4.70 -25.03
CA PRO A 438 -9.65 -4.77 -25.86
C PRO A 438 -10.65 -3.64 -25.60
N ALA A 439 -10.75 -3.15 -24.36
CA ALA A 439 -11.64 -2.06 -23.98
C ALA A 439 -11.37 -0.74 -24.73
N PHE A 440 -10.14 -0.55 -25.22
CA PHE A 440 -9.71 0.66 -25.94
C PHE A 440 -9.18 0.35 -27.35
N ASN A 441 -9.31 -0.90 -27.81
CA ASN A 441 -8.85 -1.38 -29.12
C ASN A 441 -7.42 -0.93 -29.48
N THR A 442 -6.50 -1.03 -28.53
CA THR A 442 -5.08 -0.69 -28.74
C THR A 442 -4.18 -1.67 -28.02
N THR A 443 -3.06 -2.00 -28.64
CA THR A 443 -1.96 -2.78 -28.04
C THR A 443 -0.79 -1.90 -27.64
N ARG A 444 -0.87 -0.59 -27.92
CA ARG A 444 0.21 0.37 -27.63
C ARG A 444 0.18 0.79 -26.17
N ARG A 445 1.35 0.75 -25.54
CA ARG A 445 1.57 1.27 -24.19
C ARG A 445 1.29 2.76 -24.13
N VAL A 446 0.98 3.25 -22.94
CA VAL A 446 0.90 4.68 -22.65
C VAL A 446 2.29 5.16 -22.25
N SER A 447 2.84 6.16 -22.93
CA SER A 447 4.18 6.70 -22.64
C SER A 447 4.26 8.23 -22.62
N ALA A 448 3.22 8.91 -23.11
CA ALA A 448 3.16 10.38 -23.18
C ALA A 448 2.01 10.96 -22.34
N GLY A 449 1.70 10.33 -21.20
CA GLY A 449 0.72 10.80 -20.23
C GLY A 449 -0.64 10.10 -20.31
N PHE A 450 -1.39 10.19 -19.20
CA PHE A 450 -2.72 9.61 -19.02
C PHE A 450 -3.58 10.55 -18.18
N SER A 451 -4.86 10.68 -18.52
CA SER A 451 -5.86 11.36 -17.70
C SER A 451 -7.20 10.65 -17.77
N LEU A 452 -7.85 10.52 -16.61
CA LEU A 452 -9.24 10.11 -16.47
C LEU A 452 -10.03 11.35 -16.03
N ASP A 453 -10.93 11.84 -16.87
CA ASP A 453 -11.63 13.11 -16.61
C ASP A 453 -12.92 12.96 -15.78
N SER A 454 -13.51 14.08 -15.37
CA SER A 454 -14.73 14.14 -14.55
C SER A 454 -15.98 13.59 -15.25
N LYS A 455 -15.95 13.41 -16.57
CA LYS A 455 -17.03 12.82 -17.39
C LYS A 455 -16.74 11.37 -17.78
N GLY A 456 -15.67 10.77 -17.23
CA GLY A 456 -15.26 9.40 -17.48
C GLY A 456 -14.52 9.19 -18.80
N GLY A 457 -14.21 10.26 -19.53
CA GLY A 457 -13.35 10.21 -20.71
C GLY A 457 -11.91 9.84 -20.36
N VAL A 458 -11.26 9.08 -21.23
CA VAL A 458 -9.87 8.66 -21.06
C VAL A 458 -9.01 9.34 -22.11
N TRP A 459 -7.96 10.02 -21.65
CA TRP A 459 -6.98 10.69 -22.49
C TRP A 459 -5.62 10.00 -22.35
N ALA A 460 -5.02 9.56 -23.46
CA ALA A 460 -3.77 8.80 -23.42
C ALA A 460 -2.81 9.18 -24.54
N GLY A 461 -1.57 9.47 -24.18
CA GLY A 461 -0.45 9.61 -25.11
C GLY A 461 0.14 8.24 -25.45
N LEU A 462 -0.29 7.65 -26.58
CA LEU A 462 0.11 6.30 -26.96
C LEU A 462 1.50 6.25 -27.59
N ASP A 463 2.24 5.19 -27.26
CA ASP A 463 3.65 5.05 -27.61
C ASP A 463 3.92 5.14 -29.12
N LYS A 464 4.87 6.03 -29.46
CA LYS A 464 5.36 6.30 -30.82
C LYS A 464 4.29 6.70 -31.84
N THR A 465 3.20 7.31 -31.38
CA THR A 465 2.15 7.82 -32.27
C THR A 465 2.26 9.31 -32.56
N GLY A 466 2.89 10.08 -31.66
CA GLY A 466 2.90 11.54 -31.74
C GLY A 466 1.52 12.17 -31.54
N ALA A 467 0.56 11.44 -30.96
CA ALA A 467 -0.81 11.89 -30.77
C ALA A 467 -1.33 11.62 -29.35
N ILE A 468 -2.25 12.47 -28.91
CA ILE A 468 -3.09 12.30 -27.73
C ILE A 468 -4.40 11.68 -28.21
N TYR A 469 -4.79 10.55 -27.63
CA TYR A 469 -6.04 9.86 -27.93
C TYR A 469 -7.07 10.15 -26.86
N HIS A 470 -8.28 10.55 -27.28
CA HIS A 470 -9.45 10.67 -26.41
C HIS A 470 -10.41 9.51 -26.67
N TYR A 471 -10.73 8.75 -25.63
CA TYR A 471 -11.74 7.70 -25.63
C TYR A 471 -12.95 8.20 -24.83
N PRO A 472 -14.03 8.63 -25.48
CA PRO A 472 -15.20 9.15 -24.78
C PRO A 472 -15.94 8.01 -24.08
N LEU A 473 -16.39 8.23 -22.85
CA LEU A 473 -17.31 7.32 -22.18
C LEU A 473 -18.65 7.30 -22.95
N THR A 474 -19.13 6.12 -23.32
CA THR A 474 -20.40 5.94 -24.06
C THR A 474 -21.57 5.58 -23.15
N GLY A 475 -21.29 5.10 -21.94
CA GLY A 475 -22.31 4.83 -20.93
C GLY A 475 -21.89 3.72 -19.96
N PHE A 476 -22.86 3.28 -19.17
CA PHE A 476 -22.73 2.16 -18.24
C PHE A 476 -23.79 1.12 -18.57
N ASP A 477 -23.45 -0.16 -18.42
CA ASP A 477 -24.46 -1.23 -18.46
C ASP A 477 -25.25 -1.33 -17.14
N ALA A 478 -26.20 -2.26 -17.06
CA ALA A 478 -27.04 -2.45 -15.89
C ALA A 478 -26.28 -2.86 -14.61
N SER A 479 -25.05 -3.37 -14.74
CA SER A 479 -24.18 -3.71 -13.62
C SER A 479 -23.32 -2.54 -13.15
N GLY A 480 -23.34 -1.41 -13.87
CA GLY A 480 -22.48 -0.26 -13.63
C GLY A 480 -21.14 -0.32 -14.35
N LYS A 481 -20.93 -1.28 -15.26
CA LYS A 481 -19.68 -1.41 -16.01
C LYS A 481 -19.58 -0.33 -17.09
N PRO A 482 -18.49 0.47 -17.14
CA PRO A 482 -18.30 1.51 -18.14
C PRO A 482 -17.95 0.92 -19.53
N SER A 483 -18.29 1.67 -20.57
CA SER A 483 -17.86 1.42 -21.95
C SER A 483 -17.33 2.70 -22.59
N TRP A 484 -16.35 2.57 -23.48
CA TRP A 484 -15.75 3.70 -24.20
C TRP A 484 -15.92 3.55 -25.71
N GLY A 485 -15.99 4.69 -26.38
CA GLY A 485 -15.99 4.79 -27.84
C GLY A 485 -14.58 4.63 -28.43
N PRO A 486 -14.48 4.66 -29.77
CA PRO A 486 -13.18 4.60 -30.44
C PRO A 486 -12.30 5.81 -30.07
N GLY A 487 -10.99 5.58 -30.01
CA GLY A 487 -10.02 6.63 -29.72
C GLY A 487 -9.94 7.66 -30.84
N VAL A 488 -10.16 8.94 -30.50
CA VAL A 488 -10.02 10.08 -31.40
C VAL A 488 -8.64 10.70 -31.19
N ALA A 489 -7.81 10.72 -32.23
CA ALA A 489 -6.43 11.18 -32.15
C ALA A 489 -6.31 12.67 -32.47
N THR A 490 -5.61 13.40 -31.61
CA THR A 490 -5.16 14.78 -31.83
C THR A 490 -3.64 14.82 -31.81
N PRO A 491 -2.97 15.42 -32.82
CA PRO A 491 -1.51 15.55 -32.81
C PRO A 491 -0.99 16.25 -31.55
N VAL A 492 0.11 15.78 -30.99
CA VAL A 492 0.80 16.47 -29.90
C VAL A 492 1.38 17.78 -30.44
N PRO A 493 1.07 18.94 -29.82
CA PRO A 493 1.62 20.23 -30.24
C PRO A 493 3.15 20.21 -30.27
N ALA A 494 3.76 20.75 -31.33
CA ALA A 494 5.22 20.70 -31.50
C ALA A 494 5.98 21.41 -30.35
N SER A 495 5.39 22.45 -29.76
CA SER A 495 5.97 23.25 -28.68
C SER A 495 6.10 22.51 -27.34
N ILE A 496 5.36 21.41 -27.14
CA ILE A 496 5.37 20.61 -25.91
C ILE A 496 6.04 19.24 -26.09
N GLN A 497 6.66 18.98 -27.25
CA GLN A 497 7.40 17.73 -27.44
C GLN A 497 8.78 17.77 -26.76
N PRO A 498 9.25 16.68 -26.13
CA PRO A 498 8.53 15.42 -25.92
C PRO A 498 7.44 15.57 -24.85
N LEU A 499 6.25 15.00 -25.07
CA LEU A 499 5.15 15.05 -24.10
C LEU A 499 5.31 13.95 -23.04
N THR A 500 5.04 14.26 -21.76
CA THR A 500 5.11 13.27 -20.67
C THR A 500 3.89 13.28 -19.75
N ARG A 501 3.14 14.38 -19.61
CA ARG A 501 1.90 14.43 -18.82
C ARG A 501 0.75 15.04 -19.59
N ILE A 502 -0.44 14.52 -19.30
CA ILE A 502 -1.74 14.97 -19.80
C ILE A 502 -2.65 15.09 -18.58
N VAL A 503 -3.30 16.24 -18.41
CA VAL A 503 -4.43 16.39 -17.49
C VAL A 503 -5.52 17.13 -18.24
N TYR A 504 -6.73 16.56 -18.27
CA TYR A 504 -7.88 17.20 -18.90
C TYR A 504 -8.97 17.51 -17.88
N LEU A 505 -9.38 18.78 -17.83
CA LEU A 505 -10.46 19.27 -16.99
C LEU A 505 -11.71 19.45 -17.86
N ALA A 506 -12.60 18.46 -17.82
CA ALA A 506 -13.76 18.42 -18.71
C ALA A 506 -14.83 19.49 -18.42
N ASP A 507 -14.82 20.08 -17.22
CA ASP A 507 -15.79 21.12 -16.83
C ASP A 507 -15.42 22.50 -17.39
N SER A 508 -14.13 22.77 -17.53
CA SER A 508 -13.59 24.03 -18.09
C SER A 508 -13.04 23.89 -19.51
N ASP A 509 -13.20 22.70 -20.13
CA ASP A 509 -12.58 22.33 -21.40
C ASP A 509 -11.09 22.73 -21.48
N THR A 510 -10.34 22.39 -20.44
CA THR A 510 -8.94 22.81 -20.29
C THR A 510 -8.02 21.60 -20.36
N MET A 511 -7.09 21.61 -21.31
CA MET A 511 -6.03 20.62 -21.45
C MET A 511 -4.72 21.18 -20.90
N VAL A 512 -4.10 20.47 -19.97
CA VAL A 512 -2.78 20.78 -19.40
C VAL A 512 -1.78 19.74 -19.88
N LEU A 513 -0.76 20.19 -20.61
CA LEU A 513 0.29 19.33 -21.17
C LEU A 513 1.64 19.70 -20.56
N ALA A 514 2.39 18.71 -20.09
CA ALA A 514 3.74 18.92 -19.56
C ALA A 514 4.80 18.30 -20.46
N GLN A 515 5.83 19.08 -20.76
CA GLN A 515 6.98 18.64 -21.55
C GLN A 515 7.87 17.74 -20.68
N GLY A 516 8.41 16.67 -21.25
CA GLY A 516 9.51 15.91 -20.68
C GLY A 516 10.83 16.67 -20.78
N VAL A 517 11.89 16.09 -20.23
CA VAL A 517 13.23 16.67 -20.32
C VAL A 517 13.75 16.54 -21.77
N VAL A 518 13.93 17.67 -22.45
CA VAL A 518 14.40 17.71 -23.85
C VAL A 518 15.77 17.04 -23.96
N GLY A 519 15.90 16.10 -24.91
CA GLY A 519 17.14 15.34 -25.14
C GLY A 519 17.37 14.19 -24.14
N SER A 520 16.47 13.97 -23.18
CA SER A 520 16.53 12.85 -22.25
C SER A 520 15.81 11.61 -22.79
N THR A 521 16.29 10.43 -22.42
CA THR A 521 15.58 9.15 -22.60
C THR A 521 14.62 8.86 -21.43
N ASP A 522 14.69 9.65 -20.35
CA ASP A 522 13.75 9.57 -19.24
C ASP A 522 12.39 10.13 -19.66
N TRP A 523 11.47 9.22 -19.96
CA TRP A 523 10.09 9.52 -20.32
C TRP A 523 9.19 9.78 -19.11
N THR A 524 9.71 9.62 -17.89
CA THR A 524 8.94 9.73 -16.64
C THR A 524 9.12 11.07 -15.95
N SER A 525 10.14 11.85 -16.26
CA SER A 525 10.38 13.16 -15.63
C SER A 525 9.80 14.30 -16.45
N ILE A 526 9.32 15.33 -15.76
CA ILE A 526 8.80 16.56 -16.34
C ILE A 526 9.94 17.57 -16.43
N GLY A 527 10.06 18.24 -17.57
CA GLY A 527 10.87 19.44 -17.74
C GLY A 527 10.29 20.62 -16.97
N THR A 528 10.62 21.85 -17.36
CA THR A 528 10.09 23.05 -16.70
C THR A 528 8.93 23.70 -17.45
N ARG A 529 8.57 23.21 -18.64
CA ARG A 529 7.53 23.78 -19.49
C ARG A 529 6.20 23.04 -19.33
N ILE A 530 5.15 23.78 -18.98
CA ILE A 530 3.76 23.32 -18.98
C ILE A 530 2.92 24.27 -19.84
N GLU A 531 2.07 23.71 -20.69
CA GLU A 531 1.18 24.47 -21.56
C GLU A 531 -0.28 24.20 -21.20
N VAL A 532 -1.06 25.28 -21.08
CA VAL A 532 -2.49 25.23 -20.76
C VAL A 532 -3.29 25.66 -21.99
N TYR A 533 -4.24 24.83 -22.40
CA TYR A 533 -5.09 25.04 -23.57
C TYR A 533 -6.55 25.08 -23.14
N HIS A 534 -7.15 26.27 -23.11
CA HIS A 534 -8.59 26.43 -22.92
C HIS A 534 -9.32 26.24 -24.25
N GLY A 535 -10.44 25.52 -24.23
CA GLY A 535 -11.23 25.20 -25.41
C GLY A 535 -10.65 24.06 -26.24
N TRP A 536 -10.00 23.07 -25.61
CA TRP A 536 -9.33 21.97 -26.33
C TRP A 536 -10.32 21.16 -27.17
N SER A 537 -11.46 20.75 -26.59
CA SER A 537 -12.52 20.02 -27.30
C SER A 537 -13.22 20.91 -28.34
N ALA A 538 -13.23 22.23 -28.13
CA ALA A 538 -13.67 23.22 -29.10
C ALA A 538 -12.66 23.47 -30.24
N GLY A 539 -11.50 22.80 -30.24
CA GLY A 539 -10.51 22.82 -31.33
C GLY A 539 -9.27 23.68 -31.07
N ASN A 540 -9.12 24.30 -29.89
CA ASN A 540 -7.88 24.98 -29.54
C ASN A 540 -6.79 23.98 -29.11
N THR A 541 -6.10 23.43 -30.10
CA THR A 541 -4.99 22.47 -29.89
C THR A 541 -3.64 23.06 -30.29
N THR A 542 -3.54 24.39 -30.43
CA THR A 542 -2.34 25.06 -30.98
C THR A 542 -1.94 26.36 -30.30
N LYS A 543 -2.83 26.98 -29.50
CA LYS A 543 -2.58 28.26 -28.83
C LYS A 543 -2.65 28.08 -27.31
N PRO A 544 -1.55 27.65 -26.67
CA PRO A 544 -1.51 27.57 -25.22
C PRO A 544 -1.51 28.98 -24.62
N ASN A 545 -2.33 29.19 -23.61
CA ASN A 545 -2.35 30.40 -22.81
C ASN A 545 -3.01 30.09 -21.46
N PRO A 546 -2.27 30.17 -20.34
CA PRO A 546 -0.86 30.54 -20.21
C PRO A 546 0.11 29.41 -20.59
N VAL A 547 1.40 29.76 -20.62
CA VAL A 547 2.52 28.81 -20.57
C VAL A 547 3.22 28.98 -19.23
N ILE A 548 3.19 27.94 -18.41
CA ILE A 548 3.79 27.93 -17.07
C ILE A 548 5.25 27.47 -17.18
N THR A 549 6.15 28.22 -16.56
CA THR A 549 7.56 27.82 -16.36
C THR A 549 7.76 27.47 -14.89
N LEU A 550 8.09 26.21 -14.61
CA LEU A 550 8.32 25.76 -13.24
C LEU A 550 9.58 26.40 -12.65
N PRO A 551 9.55 26.80 -11.36
CA PRO A 551 10.69 27.43 -10.68
C PRO A 551 11.84 26.44 -10.43
N HIS A 552 11.54 25.13 -10.45
CA HIS A 552 12.47 24.06 -10.14
C HIS A 552 12.41 22.94 -11.19
N SER A 553 13.57 22.31 -11.43
CA SER A 553 13.64 21.07 -12.20
C SER A 553 13.27 19.86 -11.32
N GLY A 554 13.09 18.70 -11.94
CA GLY A 554 12.78 17.46 -11.21
C GLY A 554 11.30 17.27 -10.88
N ALA A 555 10.40 18.03 -11.50
CA ALA A 555 8.97 17.76 -11.39
C ALA A 555 8.68 16.34 -11.89
N LYS A 556 7.87 15.60 -11.12
CA LYS A 556 7.61 14.17 -11.36
C LYS A 556 6.12 13.86 -11.45
N SER A 557 5.28 14.55 -10.70
CA SER A 557 3.83 14.31 -10.72
C SER A 557 3.08 15.62 -10.75
N ILE A 558 1.98 15.64 -11.50
CA ILE A 558 1.03 16.76 -11.54
C ILE A 558 -0.40 16.23 -11.48
N ASP A 559 -1.30 17.03 -10.93
CA ASP A 559 -2.75 16.88 -11.12
C ASP A 559 -3.40 18.26 -11.05
N ALA A 560 -4.60 18.40 -11.58
CA ALA A 560 -5.31 19.68 -11.60
C ALA A 560 -6.77 19.51 -11.16
N ALA A 561 -7.30 20.57 -10.54
CA ALA A 561 -8.71 20.66 -10.20
C ALA A 561 -9.17 22.12 -10.23
N GLY A 562 -10.42 22.38 -10.61
CA GLY A 562 -10.93 23.74 -10.74
C GLY A 562 -10.02 24.59 -11.63
N ASN A 563 -9.48 25.69 -11.11
CA ASN A 563 -8.54 26.57 -11.81
C ASN A 563 -7.08 26.45 -11.32
N HIS A 564 -6.69 25.35 -10.68
CA HIS A 564 -5.34 25.17 -10.15
C HIS A 564 -4.67 23.88 -10.62
N LEU A 565 -3.38 24.00 -10.90
CA LEU A 565 -2.45 22.90 -11.17
C LEU A 565 -1.55 22.69 -9.95
N PHE A 566 -1.42 21.45 -9.50
CA PHE A 566 -0.56 21.06 -8.39
C PHE A 566 0.64 20.28 -8.90
N VAL A 567 1.84 20.70 -8.52
CA VAL A 567 3.10 20.15 -9.02
C VAL A 567 3.96 19.65 -7.87
N GLY A 568 4.46 18.42 -7.98
CA GLY A 568 5.35 17.82 -6.99
C GLY A 568 6.63 17.26 -7.60
N TYR A 569 7.68 17.24 -6.78
CA TYR A 569 9.07 17.13 -7.22
C TYR A 569 9.77 15.88 -6.68
N TRP A 570 10.61 15.29 -7.53
CA TRP A 570 11.64 14.34 -7.15
C TRP A 570 12.90 15.08 -6.69
N PHE A 571 13.60 14.54 -5.70
CA PHE A 571 14.91 15.03 -5.26
C PHE A 571 15.71 13.90 -4.62
N SER A 572 17.03 13.91 -4.83
CA SER A 572 17.95 12.98 -4.17
C SER A 572 18.36 13.49 -2.79
N SER A 573 18.97 12.62 -1.98
CA SER A 573 19.57 12.98 -0.69
C SER A 573 20.75 13.97 -0.80
N SER A 574 21.28 14.18 -2.01
CA SER A 574 22.41 15.08 -2.29
C SER A 574 22.01 16.41 -2.94
N GLY A 575 20.74 16.56 -3.33
CA GLY A 575 20.22 17.78 -3.96
C GLY A 575 19.37 18.64 -3.00
N PRO A 576 18.95 19.83 -3.44
CA PRO A 576 17.97 20.62 -2.69
C PRO A 576 16.68 19.82 -2.50
N LEU A 577 16.14 19.82 -1.28
CA LEU A 577 14.92 19.09 -0.94
C LEU A 577 13.70 19.93 -1.34
N TRP A 578 12.81 19.34 -2.15
CA TRP A 578 11.57 19.97 -2.59
C TRP A 578 10.33 19.16 -2.15
N PRO A 579 10.10 18.99 -0.84
CA PRO A 579 9.02 18.14 -0.33
C PRO A 579 7.62 18.76 -0.51
N ASN A 580 7.55 20.03 -0.91
CA ASN A 580 6.31 20.79 -0.98
C ASN A 580 5.59 20.58 -2.32
N ILE A 581 4.34 21.04 -2.41
CA ILE A 581 3.55 21.03 -3.64
C ILE A 581 3.30 22.47 -4.08
N ASP A 582 3.71 22.80 -5.30
CA ASP A 582 3.45 24.12 -5.88
C ASP A 582 2.04 24.16 -6.50
N ALA A 583 1.31 25.24 -6.27
CA ALA A 583 -0.03 25.46 -6.79
C ALA A 583 -0.03 26.65 -7.78
N PHE A 584 -0.19 26.33 -9.06
CA PHE A 584 -0.23 27.32 -10.13
C PHE A 584 -1.66 27.62 -10.56
N ASN A 585 -1.94 28.89 -10.79
CA ASN A 585 -3.20 29.34 -11.35
C ASN A 585 -3.26 29.04 -12.86
N LEU A 586 -4.27 28.31 -13.30
CA LEU A 586 -4.40 27.90 -14.69
C LEU A 586 -4.81 29.03 -15.63
N ASP A 587 -5.38 30.14 -15.13
CA ASP A 587 -5.78 31.27 -15.97
C ASP A 587 -4.61 32.26 -16.18
N THR A 588 -3.80 32.47 -15.14
CA THR A 588 -2.71 33.46 -15.17
C THR A 588 -1.32 32.85 -15.37
N GLY A 589 -1.13 31.59 -15.01
CA GLY A 589 0.15 30.89 -15.01
C GLY A 589 1.05 31.22 -13.81
N ASN A 590 0.57 32.02 -12.87
CA ASN A 590 1.31 32.40 -11.67
C ASN A 590 1.38 31.26 -10.66
N LEU A 591 2.48 31.21 -9.91
CA LEU A 591 2.57 30.42 -8.68
C LEU A 591 1.82 31.17 -7.58
N ASP A 592 0.60 30.72 -7.26
CA ASP A 592 -0.24 31.39 -6.27
C ASP A 592 0.20 31.03 -4.84
N THR A 593 0.61 29.78 -4.60
CA THR A 593 1.15 29.34 -3.31
C THR A 593 2.01 28.07 -3.44
N THR A 594 2.73 27.74 -2.37
CA THR A 594 3.39 26.44 -2.17
C THR A 594 2.81 25.80 -0.91
N LEU A 595 2.21 24.63 -1.04
CA LEU A 595 1.65 23.85 0.07
C LEU A 595 2.80 23.22 0.87
N VAL A 596 2.93 23.65 2.12
CA VAL A 596 4.01 23.25 3.03
C VAL A 596 3.49 22.39 4.17
N ASN A 597 4.39 21.75 4.91
CA ASN A 597 3.99 21.04 6.13
C ASN A 597 3.60 22.02 7.25
N ALA A 598 2.30 22.19 7.45
CA ALA A 598 1.73 23.00 8.52
C ALA A 598 1.62 22.24 9.86
N SER A 599 2.00 20.97 9.92
CA SER A 599 1.88 20.11 11.12
C SER A 599 3.07 19.16 11.32
N PRO A 600 4.32 19.67 11.36
CA PRO A 600 5.53 18.83 11.42
C PRO A 600 5.69 18.01 12.70
N ALA A 601 4.94 18.35 13.76
CA ALA A 601 4.94 17.57 15.00
C ALA A 601 4.16 16.25 14.87
N THR A 602 3.27 16.14 13.88
CA THR A 602 2.37 14.98 13.72
C THR A 602 2.49 14.32 12.35
N VAL A 603 3.05 15.01 11.35
CA VAL A 603 3.18 14.51 9.98
C VAL A 603 4.58 14.74 9.45
N ASP A 604 5.22 13.69 8.94
CA ASP A 604 6.37 13.81 8.05
C ASP A 604 5.89 14.02 6.62
N THR A 605 6.49 14.97 5.92
CA THR A 605 6.25 15.23 4.50
C THR A 605 7.54 15.21 3.69
N SER A 606 8.65 14.78 4.30
CA SER A 606 10.01 14.90 3.77
C SER A 606 10.31 13.97 2.60
N SER A 607 9.38 13.09 2.23
CA SER A 607 9.50 12.21 1.07
C SER A 607 9.56 12.98 -0.24
N ALA A 608 10.43 12.53 -1.14
CA ALA A 608 10.40 12.93 -2.54
C ALA A 608 9.27 12.19 -3.27
N ILE A 609 8.83 12.75 -4.40
CA ILE A 609 7.87 12.09 -5.28
C ILE A 609 8.62 11.27 -6.33
N ASP A 610 8.58 9.95 -6.21
CA ASP A 610 9.24 9.00 -7.14
C ASP A 610 8.26 8.29 -8.10
N ALA A 611 7.13 8.90 -8.44
CA ALA A 611 6.15 8.26 -9.34
C ALA A 611 5.45 9.28 -10.24
N MET A 612 4.97 8.81 -11.39
CA MET A 612 4.22 9.65 -12.33
C MET A 612 2.85 10.07 -11.81
N VAL A 613 2.26 9.25 -10.94
CA VAL A 613 0.89 9.40 -10.40
C VAL A 613 0.96 9.46 -8.87
N SER A 614 1.60 10.49 -8.31
CA SER A 614 1.82 10.62 -6.86
C SER A 614 1.16 11.84 -6.23
N VAL A 615 0.58 12.70 -7.06
CA VAL A 615 -0.23 13.86 -6.65
C VAL A 615 -1.63 13.64 -7.18
N ARG A 616 -2.65 13.78 -6.33
CA ARG A 616 -4.05 13.89 -6.76
C ARG A 616 -4.68 15.14 -6.17
N ALA A 617 -5.54 15.79 -6.94
CA ALA A 617 -6.23 17.01 -6.53
C ALA A 617 -7.74 16.86 -6.73
N TYR A 618 -8.50 17.37 -5.78
CA TYR A 618 -9.95 17.48 -5.85
C TYR A 618 -10.38 18.82 -5.26
N ARG A 619 -11.35 19.48 -5.89
CA ARG A 619 -11.97 20.70 -5.38
C ARG A 619 -13.33 20.35 -4.81
N ARG A 620 -13.47 20.50 -3.50
CA ARG A 620 -14.71 20.23 -2.77
C ARG A 620 -15.80 21.23 -3.14
N ALA A 621 -17.05 20.89 -2.83
CA ALA A 621 -18.20 21.75 -3.09
C ALA A 621 -18.12 23.12 -2.39
N ASN A 622 -17.42 23.22 -1.26
CA ASN A 622 -17.19 24.47 -0.54
C ASN A 622 -16.03 25.33 -1.11
N GLY A 623 -15.37 24.88 -2.17
CA GLY A 623 -14.24 25.57 -2.81
C GLY A 623 -12.86 25.19 -2.25
N GLU A 624 -12.78 24.39 -1.20
CA GLU A 624 -11.52 23.87 -0.63
C GLU A 624 -10.87 22.87 -1.58
N TYR A 625 -9.57 23.01 -1.80
CA TYR A 625 -8.74 22.01 -2.47
C TYR A 625 -8.25 20.98 -1.48
N VAL A 626 -8.43 19.70 -1.83
CA VAL A 626 -7.82 18.56 -1.17
C VAL A 626 -6.77 17.99 -2.11
N VAL A 627 -5.51 18.02 -1.68
CA VAL A 627 -4.38 17.57 -2.49
C VAL A 627 -3.64 16.48 -1.75
N THR A 628 -3.61 15.28 -2.31
CA THR A 628 -2.86 14.15 -1.74
C THR A 628 -1.51 14.04 -2.39
N LYS A 629 -0.48 13.71 -1.59
CA LYS A 629 0.89 13.44 -2.03
C LYS A 629 1.38 12.14 -1.40
N ASN A 630 2.03 11.27 -2.17
CA ASN A 630 2.60 10.05 -1.59
C ASN A 630 3.71 10.37 -0.58
N ASN A 631 3.82 9.54 0.46
CA ASN A 631 4.87 9.63 1.47
C ASN A 631 5.54 8.26 1.62
N VAL A 632 6.50 8.00 0.73
CA VAL A 632 7.25 6.73 0.63
C VAL A 632 7.91 6.39 1.97
N LYS A 633 8.70 7.33 2.53
CA LYS A 633 9.47 7.11 3.75
C LYS A 633 8.60 6.73 4.95
N GLY A 634 7.41 7.32 5.05
CA GLY A 634 6.49 7.09 6.16
C GLY A 634 5.40 6.07 5.86
N ASN A 635 5.47 5.36 4.73
CA ASN A 635 4.44 4.43 4.25
C ASN A 635 3.01 4.99 4.39
N SER A 636 2.84 6.25 4.00
CA SER A 636 1.60 7.01 4.19
C SER A 636 1.30 7.87 2.96
N ILE A 637 0.22 8.63 3.04
CA ILE A 637 -0.15 9.65 2.06
C ILE A 637 -0.36 10.95 2.83
N THR A 638 0.35 12.00 2.45
CA THR A 638 0.11 13.35 2.96
C THR A 638 -1.14 13.93 2.30
N VAL A 639 -1.97 14.63 3.08
CA VAL A 639 -3.17 15.32 2.61
C VAL A 639 -3.04 16.80 2.97
N TYR A 640 -2.97 17.65 1.96
CA TYR A 640 -3.03 19.09 2.11
C TYR A 640 -4.45 19.58 1.87
N ARG A 641 -4.88 20.57 2.66
CA ARG A 641 -6.12 21.30 2.38
C ARG A 641 -5.87 22.79 2.31
N TRP A 642 -6.41 23.42 1.29
CA TRP A 642 -6.11 24.82 0.98
C TRP A 642 -7.31 25.49 0.30
N THR A 643 -7.58 26.74 0.65
CA THR A 643 -8.55 27.60 -0.04
C THR A 643 -7.79 28.83 -0.53
N PRO A 644 -7.78 29.11 -1.86
CA PRO A 644 -7.07 30.25 -2.43
C PRO A 644 -7.56 31.61 -1.98
#